data_AF-A0A836KGY2-F1
#
_entry.id   AF-A0A836KGY2-F1
#
_cell.length_a   1.000
_cell.length_b   1.000
_cell.length_c   1.000
_cell.angle_alpha   90.00
_cell.angle_beta   90.00
_cell.angle_gamma   90.00
#
_symmetry.space_group_name_H-M   'P 1'
#
loop_
_entity.id
_entity.type
_entity.pdbx_description
1 polymer ?
#
loop_
_entity_poly.entity_id
_entity_poly.type
_entity_poly.pdbx_seq_one_letter_code
_entity_poly.pdbx_strand_id
1 'polypeptide(L)'
;MRRRCGVTGGVLGAAGTHTGPAFAAFQQAPCRAHSSIRGGGGGSGRGRGLHTFIRDNADPTSPLPSSSAVASRGAAGAPLTTYPSGDAAPPPSHTSSLAAAAEVPMSDWASRLQRELMSPVDPLGGLAHKDYYRDPATGYAPQYAPRDFMQGGRIAYPHVQGSGSAHDSYAAAAAHRDWLEHDVEAMGFTSKDARATARQLSSDGDHEAFTRRHVPVDRYRSAFPGSASLAAMDQLRTSGPQSDEKICQQATLDRYRAAVTSFSSSSPGVSYTAATGLSGGELVEALADDYAAAADDIMDEELRIAHGLRAKERFDFKVMQRSSRVPFQGYDMDRFAAQRDGRPYGAQQLPPVIPPSSIEEAMKNMRSGGVALPDTEAQARQTYAQNTTTDEPKLGEALTGDVIDGLHARRRNAQDARAQTRQQRFGLGRQGALVQDGGPDRRTLKKHKNDERLLDAVNFASDAYRRTKTDEHVDPYVRRSTESGVGHLLTNRFDMARREERVAHGQQDLTERNTIHYGVPIQQSIDEFVFAHRNARGERPLDYFKPFPDFRAQRLFRMYRDVEGFSLLKQRPEAFEWELFIRYRAHHNQRRELALQHGLEPVANETAAERAARRRALDELCEKTPFDPSKLRLNDDEIKIDVETLRNWFGVYVLPSPTIVESVMRTEGGALNLHLQHAADELNTADTREHILSSRYLNRLLLFEGFQHRWNRGFTKEVAGKAPEPVIKHAQPPEVLKYFDAEERAMYQQYVQQESDAQLSEWAKMARGRRYIPEKEQYGEVVGQGYKVHVVDVQDQETGAVLTVSAKLLEKSAAAAPANSESAGNSAASSALMVRVDGQAHFVLPGSGRTVTPLSVRLESGESMEMTDEAFSAYPLEVRASAKYNHALNYGIGEYEYNRGNYIETQDAIWEKATADQEEGWSPATHADGLRPGLPVRARRRLTAVGEDKAGVAITGDFQRGRIVQYYRQPFFNPDPRLVTVAFQASGVVQEVPLADVMIWQRRYYGPERTVGDESRRYHPAGLHRYIDVADPNNEKESFGSSVGAGGNATDDHFLEKYERRLANVTAAASKYRTIKKITEIDQWNRFDTSRADNHRPLSISHRRDYVRQGYLPRYTPWEWIVVQEADQPILHETMRTDNVGASYFFSLNRSWRYKARPHGYLRNYEGEVRDLLQFIDGVTPWRQAQKIRTYWEVRQHHPMPQFNRPEVAMHRNSAGLLPSHMWETDKKTGKVRAVKDSVRDYQTKVPLPKWVQL
;
A
#
# COMPACT_ATOMS: atom_id res chain seq x y z
N MET A 1 -70.92 13.77 -18.95
CA MET A 1 -72.28 13.28 -18.57
C MET A 1 -72.47 13.45 -17.04
N ARG A 2 -73.68 13.31 -16.50
CA ARG A 2 -74.04 13.58 -15.06
C ARG A 2 -73.77 12.31 -14.19
N ARG A 3 -73.61 12.27 -12.85
CA ARG A 3 -73.76 13.15 -11.64
C ARG A 3 -72.57 12.83 -10.67
N ARG A 4 -72.26 13.42 -9.49
CA ARG A 4 -72.38 14.72 -8.78
C ARG A 4 -72.11 14.46 -7.25
N CYS A 5 -71.03 15.01 -6.67
CA CYS A 5 -70.82 15.38 -5.23
C CYS A 5 -70.84 14.33 -4.06
N GLY A 6 -70.32 14.74 -2.87
CA GLY A 6 -70.27 14.03 -1.56
C GLY A 6 -70.25 15.02 -0.36
N VAL A 7 -69.60 14.72 0.79
CA VAL A 7 -69.13 15.60 1.96
C VAL A 7 -69.69 15.33 3.41
N THR A 8 -68.79 15.03 4.39
CA THR A 8 -68.76 15.15 5.92
C THR A 8 -69.96 14.76 6.85
N GLY A 9 -69.84 14.56 8.19
CA GLY A 9 -68.70 14.40 9.16
C GLY A 9 -68.92 14.91 10.64
N GLY A 10 -68.25 14.33 11.67
CA GLY A 10 -67.98 14.92 13.04
C GLY A 10 -68.82 14.48 14.29
N VAL A 11 -68.53 14.74 15.61
CA VAL A 11 -67.32 15.13 16.44
C VAL A 11 -67.57 14.88 18.00
N LEU A 12 -66.51 14.94 18.87
CA LEU A 12 -66.42 15.14 20.37
C LEU A 12 -66.50 13.89 21.32
N GLY A 13 -65.81 13.78 22.49
CA GLY A 13 -64.76 14.55 23.24
C GLY A 13 -64.91 14.42 24.81
N ALA A 14 -63.99 14.70 25.76
CA ALA A 14 -62.50 14.77 25.88
C ALA A 14 -62.03 15.04 27.38
N ALA A 15 -60.92 14.47 27.93
CA ALA A 15 -60.30 14.78 29.26
C ALA A 15 -58.83 14.25 29.43
N GLY A 16 -58.00 14.77 30.37
CA GLY A 16 -56.57 14.38 30.65
C GLY A 16 -56.29 13.89 32.10
N THR A 17 -55.12 13.93 32.79
CA THR A 17 -53.71 14.47 32.70
C THR A 17 -52.88 13.89 33.91
N HIS A 18 -51.55 13.92 34.17
CA HIS A 18 -50.22 14.18 33.51
C HIS A 18 -49.06 13.88 34.53
N THR A 19 -47.94 13.18 34.18
CA THR A 19 -46.51 13.36 34.71
C THR A 19 -45.53 12.31 34.12
N GLY A 20 -44.24 12.65 33.88
CA GLY A 20 -43.13 11.69 33.69
C GLY A 20 -42.44 11.65 32.29
N PRO A 21 -41.07 11.72 32.16
CA PRO A 21 -40.34 11.79 30.87
C PRO A 21 -39.40 10.59 30.57
N ALA A 22 -38.77 10.42 29.40
CA ALA A 22 -39.04 10.82 28.01
C ALA A 22 -37.98 10.22 27.04
N PHE A 23 -38.31 9.97 25.76
CA PHE A 23 -37.46 10.20 24.56
C PHE A 23 -38.32 10.03 23.27
N ALA A 24 -37.98 10.75 22.19
CA ALA A 24 -38.76 10.86 20.92
C ALA A 24 -37.81 10.81 19.69
N ALA A 25 -38.15 10.39 18.46
CA ALA A 25 -39.38 10.37 17.65
C ALA A 25 -39.70 11.69 16.89
N PHE A 26 -39.88 11.62 15.56
CA PHE A 26 -40.31 12.74 14.70
C PHE A 26 -41.06 12.25 13.43
N GLN A 27 -41.90 13.12 12.85
CA GLN A 27 -42.80 12.84 11.72
C GLN A 27 -42.87 13.99 10.69
N GLN A 28 -43.41 13.71 9.51
CA GLN A 28 -43.99 14.69 8.56
C GLN A 28 -45.54 14.73 8.78
N ALA A 29 -46.37 15.69 8.35
CA ALA A 29 -46.21 16.75 7.36
C ALA A 29 -46.93 18.09 7.77
N PRO A 30 -47.86 18.75 7.01
CA PRO A 30 -47.49 19.93 6.22
C PRO A 30 -48.36 21.22 6.38
N CYS A 31 -47.79 22.34 5.88
CA CYS A 31 -48.45 23.51 5.24
C CYS A 31 -49.28 24.59 6.01
N ARG A 32 -48.88 25.84 5.71
CA ARG A 32 -49.68 27.10 5.50
C ARG A 32 -50.04 28.08 6.65
N ALA A 33 -49.26 29.17 6.68
CA ALA A 33 -49.64 30.54 6.29
C ALA A 33 -50.45 31.49 7.22
N HIS A 34 -49.79 32.59 7.60
CA HIS A 34 -50.26 34.00 7.61
C HIS A 34 -49.01 34.90 7.78
N SER A 35 -48.92 36.18 7.42
CA SER A 35 -49.30 37.00 6.25
C SER A 35 -49.14 38.47 6.67
N SER A 36 -48.34 39.27 5.96
CA SER A 36 -48.41 40.74 6.00
C SER A 36 -48.09 41.30 4.61
N ILE A 37 -48.50 42.54 4.31
CA ILE A 37 -48.73 43.01 2.93
C ILE A 37 -48.19 44.43 2.71
N ARG A 38 -47.35 44.61 1.68
CA ARG A 38 -47.18 45.76 0.73
C ARG A 38 -45.78 45.69 0.09
N GLY A 39 -45.56 45.97 -1.21
CA GLY A 39 -46.52 46.18 -2.31
C GLY A 39 -45.87 46.91 -3.50
N GLY A 40 -46.16 46.49 -4.75
CA GLY A 40 -45.62 47.09 -5.99
C GLY A 40 -44.14 46.73 -6.27
N GLY A 41 -43.65 46.70 -7.51
CA GLY A 41 -44.28 46.87 -8.83
C GLY A 41 -43.40 46.19 -9.92
N GLY A 42 -43.91 46.03 -11.14
CA GLY A 42 -43.23 45.24 -12.19
C GLY A 42 -42.18 46.01 -13.00
N GLY A 43 -41.17 45.28 -13.51
CA GLY A 43 -40.20 45.77 -14.49
C GLY A 43 -39.47 44.61 -15.18
N SER A 44 -39.38 44.63 -16.50
CA SER A 44 -38.73 43.58 -17.31
C SER A 44 -37.27 43.91 -17.60
N GLY A 45 -36.35 42.96 -17.41
CA GLY A 45 -34.94 43.13 -17.78
C GLY A 45 -34.24 41.80 -18.09
N ARG A 46 -33.44 41.78 -19.17
CA ARG A 46 -32.44 40.72 -19.41
C ARG A 46 -31.20 41.01 -18.55
N GLY A 47 -30.57 39.98 -18.01
CA GLY A 47 -29.24 40.12 -17.39
C GLY A 47 -28.70 38.79 -16.85
N ARG A 48 -27.72 38.19 -17.54
CA ARG A 48 -26.82 37.21 -16.91
C ARG A 48 -25.74 38.01 -16.17
N GLY A 49 -25.82 38.08 -14.85
CA GLY A 49 -24.77 38.66 -14.01
C GLY A 49 -23.91 37.57 -13.37
N LEU A 50 -22.72 37.33 -13.91
CA LEU A 50 -21.66 36.60 -13.21
C LEU A 50 -20.99 37.57 -12.24
N HIS A 51 -21.42 37.56 -10.97
CA HIS A 51 -20.73 38.31 -9.91
C HIS A 51 -19.62 37.44 -9.31
N THR A 52 -18.42 37.56 -9.87
CA THR A 52 -17.18 37.22 -9.17
C THR A 52 -16.94 38.24 -8.07
N PHE A 53 -17.43 37.96 -6.86
CA PHE A 53 -17.03 38.75 -5.70
C PHE A 53 -15.58 38.44 -5.33
N ILE A 54 -14.78 39.51 -5.35
CA ILE A 54 -13.43 39.56 -4.80
C ILE A 54 -13.47 38.99 -3.37
N ARG A 55 -12.45 38.21 -3.03
CA ARG A 55 -12.14 37.86 -1.64
C ARG A 55 -10.84 38.54 -1.25
N ASP A 56 -10.97 39.67 -0.58
CA ASP A 56 -9.85 40.27 0.13
C ASP A 56 -9.41 39.32 1.25
N ASN A 57 -8.10 39.15 1.43
CA ASN A 57 -7.56 38.48 2.61
C ASN A 57 -7.65 39.41 3.81
N ALA A 58 -8.77 39.35 4.54
CA ALA A 58 -8.91 39.92 5.87
C ALA A 58 -8.96 38.77 6.90
N ASP A 59 -8.10 38.84 7.92
CA ASP A 59 -7.94 37.78 8.92
C ASP A 59 -9.23 37.49 9.72
N PRO A 60 -9.69 36.22 9.77
CA PRO A 60 -10.61 35.74 10.78
C PRO A 60 -9.82 35.03 11.90
N THR A 61 -9.36 35.80 12.88
CA THR A 61 -8.76 35.24 14.11
C THR A 61 -9.71 34.22 14.75
N SER A 62 -9.20 33.01 15.02
CA SER A 62 -9.95 31.95 15.71
C SER A 62 -9.46 31.82 17.15
N PRO A 63 -10.36 31.74 18.16
CA PRO A 63 -9.98 31.92 19.56
C PRO A 63 -9.42 30.65 20.22
N LEU A 64 -8.35 30.83 21.01
CA LEU A 64 -7.97 29.87 22.05
C LEU A 64 -8.98 29.96 23.22
N PRO A 65 -9.49 28.84 23.76
CA PRO A 65 -10.23 28.84 25.01
C PRO A 65 -9.28 29.09 26.18
N SER A 66 -9.56 30.11 26.99
CA SER A 66 -8.74 30.49 28.14
C SER A 66 -9.17 29.81 29.44
N SER A 67 -8.21 29.55 30.34
CA SER A 67 -8.47 29.19 31.74
C SER A 67 -7.44 29.84 32.67
N SER A 68 -7.94 30.65 33.62
CA SER A 68 -7.30 31.06 34.91
C SER A 68 -5.76 31.26 34.93
N ALA A 69 -5.18 32.46 34.99
CA ALA A 69 -5.55 33.76 35.57
C ALA A 69 -5.45 33.87 37.12
N VAL A 70 -4.22 34.11 37.62
CA VAL A 70 -3.85 34.76 38.89
C VAL A 70 -2.48 35.43 38.68
N ALA A 71 -2.10 36.62 39.15
CA ALA A 71 -2.71 37.94 39.35
C ALA A 71 -1.63 38.85 40.00
N SER A 72 -1.32 40.01 39.39
CA SER A 72 -0.67 41.18 40.02
C SER A 72 0.87 41.10 40.31
N ARG A 73 1.63 42.21 40.50
CA ARG A 73 1.29 43.65 40.57
C ARG A 73 2.50 44.59 40.34
N GLY A 74 2.38 45.61 39.48
CA GLY A 74 3.29 46.78 39.40
C GLY A 74 4.70 46.52 38.83
N ALA A 75 5.52 47.53 38.51
CA ALA A 75 5.29 48.98 38.47
C ALA A 75 6.16 49.64 37.35
N ALA A 76 6.04 50.96 37.15
CA ALA A 76 6.69 51.68 36.04
C ALA A 76 8.17 52.02 36.26
N GLY A 77 8.94 52.14 35.17
CA GLY A 77 10.32 52.68 35.21
C GLY A 77 11.10 52.55 33.89
N ALA A 78 11.22 53.65 33.15
CA ALA A 78 12.35 53.91 32.24
C ALA A 78 13.50 54.56 33.09
N PRO A 79 14.79 54.61 32.65
CA PRO A 79 15.26 54.67 31.27
C PRO A 79 16.53 53.83 30.98
N LEU A 80 17.28 54.23 29.94
CA LEU A 80 18.50 53.62 29.42
C LEU A 80 19.65 53.51 30.45
N THR A 81 20.41 52.41 30.38
CA THR A 81 21.87 52.40 30.61
C THR A 81 22.56 51.40 29.67
N THR A 82 23.82 51.67 29.35
CA THR A 82 24.69 50.92 28.41
C THR A 82 25.58 49.88 29.09
N TYR A 83 26.40 49.18 28.28
CA TYR A 83 27.50 48.25 28.63
C TYR A 83 27.09 46.81 28.99
N PRO A 84 27.99 45.82 28.76
CA PRO A 84 28.91 45.69 27.62
C PRO A 84 28.83 44.30 26.95
N SER A 85 29.33 44.19 25.71
CA SER A 85 29.58 42.90 25.07
C SER A 85 30.78 42.20 25.73
N GLY A 86 30.57 41.03 26.33
CA GLY A 86 31.63 40.13 26.78
C GLY A 86 31.80 38.96 25.82
N ASP A 87 33.05 38.69 25.40
CA ASP A 87 33.36 37.57 24.51
C ASP A 87 33.19 36.21 25.19
N ALA A 88 32.54 35.28 24.49
CA ALA A 88 32.56 33.84 24.79
C ALA A 88 32.67 33.08 23.47
N ALA A 89 33.69 32.23 23.34
CA ALA A 89 34.12 31.69 22.04
C ALA A 89 33.24 30.54 21.52
N PRO A 90 33.08 30.40 20.18
CA PRO A 90 32.46 29.23 19.57
C PRO A 90 33.35 27.97 19.67
N PRO A 91 32.77 26.77 19.73
CA PRO A 91 33.50 25.50 19.79
C PRO A 91 34.18 25.15 18.43
N PRO A 92 35.24 24.29 18.44
CA PRO A 92 36.13 24.11 17.29
C PRO A 92 35.56 23.24 16.17
N SER A 93 36.03 23.49 14.95
CA SER A 93 35.77 22.67 13.76
C SER A 93 36.75 21.50 13.65
N HIS A 94 36.25 20.32 13.24
CA HIS A 94 37.11 19.18 12.91
C HIS A 94 37.75 19.35 11.53
N THR A 95 39.05 19.01 11.45
CA THR A 95 39.89 19.27 10.28
C THR A 95 39.73 18.24 9.16
N SER A 96 39.31 18.68 7.98
CA SER A 96 39.61 18.02 6.71
C SER A 96 40.62 18.87 5.93
N SER A 97 41.77 18.30 5.58
CA SER A 97 42.90 19.06 5.05
C SER A 97 42.77 19.36 3.55
N LEU A 98 41.97 20.38 3.21
CA LEU A 98 42.33 21.28 2.11
C LEU A 98 43.24 22.38 2.66
N ALA A 99 44.18 22.83 1.83
CA ALA A 99 45.25 23.72 2.29
C ALA A 99 44.71 25.07 2.77
N ALA A 100 45.43 25.70 3.70
CA ALA A 100 45.29 27.11 4.01
C ALA A 100 45.77 27.95 2.81
N ALA A 101 44.91 28.06 1.79
CA ALA A 101 44.99 29.18 0.85
C ALA A 101 44.83 30.48 1.65
N ALA A 102 45.65 31.48 1.34
CA ALA A 102 45.55 32.80 1.97
C ALA A 102 44.19 33.45 1.70
N GLU A 103 43.91 34.56 2.38
CA GLU A 103 42.76 35.43 2.10
C GLU A 103 42.88 36.04 0.69
N VAL A 104 42.49 35.28 -0.34
CA VAL A 104 42.39 35.76 -1.72
C VAL A 104 41.16 36.70 -1.80
N PRO A 105 41.31 37.95 -2.28
CA PRO A 105 40.26 38.95 -2.19
C PRO A 105 39.11 38.70 -3.19
N MET A 106 38.17 37.82 -2.86
CA MET A 106 36.94 37.57 -3.63
C MET A 106 35.92 38.72 -3.54
N SER A 107 36.32 39.93 -3.92
CA SER A 107 35.51 41.16 -3.88
C SER A 107 35.51 41.97 -5.19
N ASP A 108 36.25 41.50 -6.20
CA ASP A 108 36.59 42.25 -7.42
C ASP A 108 35.49 42.23 -8.51
N TRP A 109 34.71 41.14 -8.60
CA TRP A 109 33.62 41.03 -9.59
C TRP A 109 32.42 41.93 -9.26
N ALA A 110 32.11 42.08 -7.96
CA ALA A 110 31.01 42.92 -7.50
C ALA A 110 31.32 44.42 -7.66
N SER A 111 32.56 44.85 -7.42
CA SER A 111 32.97 46.24 -7.72
C SER A 111 33.02 46.52 -9.22
N ARG A 112 33.37 45.52 -10.06
CA ARG A 112 33.22 45.61 -11.52
C ARG A 112 31.76 45.83 -11.95
N LEU A 113 30.81 45.03 -11.44
CA LEU A 113 29.38 45.20 -11.72
C LEU A 113 28.84 46.56 -11.24
N GLN A 114 29.23 47.01 -10.05
CA GLN A 114 28.87 48.34 -9.55
C GLN A 114 29.39 49.45 -10.48
N ARG A 115 30.63 49.33 -10.96
CA ARG A 115 31.28 50.26 -11.91
C ARG A 115 30.56 50.28 -13.26
N GLU A 116 30.14 49.12 -13.76
CA GLU A 116 29.32 48.97 -14.96
C GLU A 116 27.93 49.62 -14.78
N LEU A 117 27.21 49.32 -13.70
CA LEU A 117 25.86 49.83 -13.44
C LEU A 117 25.80 51.34 -13.19
N MET A 118 26.84 51.90 -12.55
CA MET A 118 27.04 53.34 -12.42
C MET A 118 27.29 54.01 -13.78
N SER A 119 27.89 53.32 -14.75
CA SER A 119 28.13 53.83 -16.10
C SER A 119 26.82 54.14 -16.85
N PRO A 120 26.78 55.11 -17.78
CA PRO A 120 25.65 55.31 -18.69
C PRO A 120 25.79 54.49 -19.99
N VAL A 121 26.81 53.65 -20.11
CA VAL A 121 27.17 52.91 -21.33
C VAL A 121 26.82 51.43 -21.16
N ASP A 122 26.31 50.79 -22.22
CA ASP A 122 26.10 49.33 -22.29
C ASP A 122 27.41 48.58 -21.98
N PRO A 123 27.41 47.56 -21.10
CA PRO A 123 28.64 46.90 -20.64
C PRO A 123 29.37 46.11 -21.74
N LEU A 124 28.70 45.82 -22.87
CA LEU A 124 29.30 45.18 -24.05
C LEU A 124 29.50 46.17 -25.21
N GLY A 125 29.32 47.48 -24.98
CA GLY A 125 29.44 48.52 -26.00
C GLY A 125 28.47 48.38 -27.18
N GLY A 126 27.34 47.67 -26.99
CA GLY A 126 26.41 47.33 -28.07
C GLY A 126 26.86 46.17 -28.98
N LEU A 127 28.05 45.59 -28.76
CA LEU A 127 28.58 44.50 -29.59
C LEU A 127 27.77 43.20 -29.42
N ALA A 128 27.77 42.38 -30.48
CA ALA A 128 27.15 41.05 -30.48
C ALA A 128 28.15 40.00 -29.94
N HIS A 129 27.90 39.48 -28.74
CA HIS A 129 28.68 38.39 -28.16
C HIS A 129 27.85 37.09 -28.14
N LYS A 130 28.47 35.97 -28.53
CA LYS A 130 27.77 34.67 -28.72
C LYS A 130 27.13 34.10 -27.44
N ASP A 131 27.71 34.43 -26.27
CA ASP A 131 27.29 33.92 -24.95
C ASP A 131 26.43 34.92 -24.15
N TYR A 132 26.00 36.04 -24.75
CA TYR A 132 25.04 36.97 -24.14
C TYR A 132 23.84 37.14 -25.07
N TYR A 133 22.63 36.95 -24.54
CA TYR A 133 21.39 37.17 -25.27
C TYR A 133 20.79 38.52 -24.87
N ARG A 134 20.52 39.38 -25.87
CA ARG A 134 19.72 40.59 -25.68
C ARG A 134 18.26 40.18 -25.76
N ASP A 135 17.74 39.77 -24.61
CA ASP A 135 16.38 39.25 -24.46
C ASP A 135 15.32 40.37 -24.49
N PRO A 136 14.28 40.29 -25.33
CA PRO A 136 13.21 41.26 -25.34
C PRO A 136 12.46 41.44 -24.02
N ALA A 137 12.30 40.38 -23.20
CA ALA A 137 11.50 40.47 -21.97
C ALA A 137 12.18 41.38 -20.93
N THR A 138 13.48 41.20 -20.74
CA THR A 138 14.38 42.10 -19.98
C THR A 138 14.69 43.43 -20.68
N GLY A 139 13.94 43.81 -21.73
CA GLY A 139 14.09 45.11 -22.40
C GLY A 139 15.35 45.24 -23.25
N TYR A 140 15.80 44.15 -23.88
CA TYR A 140 17.03 44.03 -24.68
C TYR A 140 18.35 44.21 -23.89
N ALA A 141 18.30 44.12 -22.55
CA ALA A 141 19.49 44.03 -21.71
C ALA A 141 20.36 42.80 -22.10
N PRO A 142 21.71 42.91 -22.09
CA PRO A 142 22.59 41.79 -22.40
C PRO A 142 22.66 40.81 -21.21
N GLN A 143 21.87 39.74 -21.26
CA GLN A 143 21.83 38.70 -20.22
C GLN A 143 22.77 37.54 -20.56
N TYR A 144 23.47 36.99 -19.54
CA TYR A 144 24.39 35.86 -19.75
C TYR A 144 23.63 34.58 -20.14
N ALA A 145 23.96 34.05 -21.32
CA ALA A 145 23.27 32.95 -21.98
C ALA A 145 24.27 32.00 -22.67
N PRO A 146 25.13 31.31 -21.90
CA PRO A 146 26.18 30.45 -22.46
C PRO A 146 25.61 29.17 -23.06
N ARG A 147 26.41 28.53 -23.91
CA ARG A 147 26.13 27.20 -24.47
C ARG A 147 26.67 26.10 -23.55
N ASP A 148 25.78 25.34 -22.92
CA ASP A 148 26.11 24.20 -22.07
C ASP A 148 26.31 22.92 -22.89
N PHE A 149 27.53 22.40 -22.86
CA PHE A 149 27.90 21.15 -23.52
C PHE A 149 27.50 19.90 -22.75
N MET A 150 27.28 19.99 -21.42
CA MET A 150 26.79 18.87 -20.60
C MET A 150 25.34 18.51 -20.94
N GLN A 151 24.59 19.46 -21.49
CA GLN A 151 23.22 19.30 -22.01
C GLN A 151 23.16 19.28 -23.55
N GLY A 152 24.19 18.79 -24.24
CA GLY A 152 24.14 18.63 -25.70
C GLY A 152 24.20 19.97 -26.47
N GLY A 153 24.99 20.93 -25.97
CA GLY A 153 25.22 22.20 -26.66
C GLY A 153 24.00 23.13 -26.67
N ARG A 154 23.10 22.99 -25.68
CA ARG A 154 21.90 23.83 -25.48
C ARG A 154 22.30 25.20 -24.91
N ILE A 155 21.53 26.26 -25.21
CA ILE A 155 21.70 27.54 -24.50
C ILE A 155 21.06 27.46 -23.11
N ALA A 156 21.81 27.92 -22.11
CA ALA A 156 21.55 27.71 -20.69
C ALA A 156 20.80 28.89 -20.01
N TYR A 157 19.96 29.56 -20.78
CA TYR A 157 19.06 30.66 -20.43
C TYR A 157 17.60 30.14 -20.30
N PRO A 158 16.62 30.91 -19.76
CA PRO A 158 15.20 30.61 -19.88
C PRO A 158 14.71 30.51 -21.34
N HIS A 159 13.69 29.69 -21.57
CA HIS A 159 13.01 29.47 -22.85
C HIS A 159 11.51 29.63 -22.60
N VAL A 160 10.84 30.55 -23.30
CA VAL A 160 9.43 30.84 -23.03
C VAL A 160 8.50 29.80 -23.69
N GLN A 161 7.38 29.42 -23.04
CA GLN A 161 6.49 28.35 -23.51
C GLN A 161 5.49 28.79 -24.59
N GLY A 162 5.69 28.32 -25.82
CA GLY A 162 4.93 28.74 -27.02
C GLY A 162 3.46 28.28 -27.13
N SER A 163 2.61 28.67 -26.18
CA SER A 163 1.13 28.69 -26.31
C SER A 163 0.52 29.51 -25.18
N GLY A 164 -0.10 30.67 -25.48
CA GLY A 164 -0.66 31.59 -24.48
C GLY A 164 0.42 32.19 -23.58
N SER A 165 0.77 31.46 -22.52
CA SER A 165 1.80 31.72 -21.50
C SER A 165 3.03 32.52 -21.93
N ALA A 166 3.62 32.29 -23.12
CA ALA A 166 4.77 33.09 -23.56
C ALA A 166 4.46 34.56 -23.84
N HIS A 167 3.25 34.87 -24.31
CA HIS A 167 2.77 36.25 -24.42
C HIS A 167 2.56 36.85 -23.03
N ASP A 168 1.94 36.07 -22.13
CA ASP A 168 1.53 36.55 -20.82
C ASP A 168 2.73 36.79 -19.89
N SER A 169 3.76 35.94 -19.97
CA SER A 169 5.05 36.15 -19.30
C SER A 169 5.84 37.33 -19.88
N TYR A 170 5.74 37.60 -21.20
CA TYR A 170 6.31 38.82 -21.79
C TYR A 170 5.58 40.07 -21.27
N ALA A 171 4.24 40.04 -21.24
CA ALA A 171 3.41 41.13 -20.73
C ALA A 171 3.69 41.40 -19.24
N ALA A 172 3.81 40.35 -18.42
CA ALA A 172 4.20 40.44 -17.02
C ALA A 172 5.61 41.04 -16.85
N ALA A 173 6.61 40.56 -17.61
CA ALA A 173 7.96 41.11 -17.56
C ALA A 173 8.04 42.57 -18.05
N ALA A 174 7.21 42.96 -19.03
CA ALA A 174 7.08 44.34 -19.48
C ALA A 174 6.46 45.23 -18.39
N ALA A 175 5.29 44.84 -17.86
CA ALA A 175 4.63 45.59 -16.79
C ALA A 175 5.46 45.66 -15.50
N HIS A 176 6.30 44.66 -15.21
CA HIS A 176 7.24 44.70 -14.09
C HIS A 176 8.36 45.72 -14.32
N ARG A 177 8.89 45.86 -15.55
CA ARG A 177 9.82 46.95 -15.89
C ARG A 177 9.16 48.31 -15.76
N ASP A 178 7.95 48.47 -16.30
CA ASP A 178 7.22 49.74 -16.28
C ASP A 178 6.87 50.15 -14.83
N TRP A 179 6.56 49.19 -13.95
CA TRP A 179 6.41 49.40 -12.51
C TRP A 179 7.71 49.87 -11.82
N LEU A 180 8.85 49.28 -12.19
CA LEU A 180 10.17 49.60 -11.65
C LEU A 180 10.79 50.89 -12.24
N GLU A 181 10.16 51.55 -13.21
CA GLU A 181 10.72 52.72 -13.90
C GLU A 181 11.11 53.83 -12.91
N HIS A 182 10.23 54.16 -11.96
CA HIS A 182 10.49 55.13 -10.88
C HIS A 182 11.78 54.83 -10.10
N ASP A 183 12.01 53.58 -9.73
CA ASP A 183 13.15 53.17 -8.92
C ASP A 183 14.44 53.10 -9.75
N VAL A 184 14.32 52.76 -11.04
CA VAL A 184 15.41 52.84 -12.02
C VAL A 184 15.80 54.30 -12.33
N GLU A 185 14.85 55.23 -12.36
CA GLU A 185 15.12 56.66 -12.42
C GLU A 185 15.84 57.15 -11.15
N ALA A 186 15.33 56.80 -9.97
CA ALA A 186 15.94 57.15 -8.68
C ALA A 186 17.38 56.63 -8.56
N MET A 187 17.63 55.37 -8.94
CA MET A 187 18.99 54.82 -9.06
C MET A 187 19.80 55.50 -10.18
N GLY A 188 19.16 55.97 -11.24
CA GLY A 188 19.77 56.79 -12.29
C GLY A 188 20.26 58.14 -11.79
N PHE A 189 19.61 58.74 -10.78
CA PHE A 189 20.09 59.94 -10.08
C PHE A 189 21.24 59.61 -9.13
N THR A 190 21.08 58.66 -8.21
CA THR A 190 22.16 58.30 -7.27
C THR A 190 23.42 57.79 -7.98
N SER A 191 23.28 57.13 -9.15
CA SER A 191 24.40 56.74 -10.01
C SER A 191 25.08 57.90 -10.75
N LYS A 192 24.44 59.07 -10.89
CA LYS A 192 25.11 60.31 -11.36
C LYS A 192 25.96 60.89 -10.23
N ASP A 193 25.39 60.99 -9.04
CA ASP A 193 26.04 61.58 -7.87
C ASP A 193 27.23 60.73 -7.39
N ALA A 194 27.06 59.41 -7.30
CA ALA A 194 28.14 58.48 -6.95
C ALA A 194 29.29 58.48 -7.98
N ARG A 195 29.03 58.82 -9.25
CA ARG A 195 30.10 59.06 -10.24
C ARG A 195 30.77 60.43 -10.06
N ALA A 196 30.02 61.44 -9.65
CA ALA A 196 30.57 62.76 -9.37
C ALA A 196 31.51 62.73 -8.16
N THR A 197 31.14 62.01 -7.09
CA THR A 197 32.03 61.78 -5.93
C THR A 197 33.18 60.83 -6.26
N ALA A 198 32.96 59.78 -7.06
CA ALA A 198 34.08 58.92 -7.51
C ALA A 198 35.18 59.73 -8.21
N ARG A 199 34.83 60.68 -9.10
CA ARG A 199 35.79 61.58 -9.77
C ARG A 199 36.56 62.52 -8.83
N GLN A 200 36.19 62.61 -7.55
CA GLN A 200 36.88 63.42 -6.53
C GLN A 200 37.90 62.60 -5.73
N LEU A 201 37.93 61.27 -5.91
CA LEU A 201 38.92 60.38 -5.31
C LEU A 201 40.19 60.38 -6.17
N SER A 202 41.36 60.37 -5.53
CA SER A 202 42.67 60.48 -6.20
C SER A 202 43.53 59.20 -6.09
N SER A 203 42.94 58.10 -5.64
CA SER A 203 43.60 56.85 -5.29
C SER A 203 42.74 55.67 -5.71
N ASP A 204 43.33 54.69 -6.40
CA ASP A 204 42.61 53.49 -6.84
C ASP A 204 42.09 52.65 -5.67
N GLY A 205 42.81 52.67 -4.54
CA GLY A 205 42.37 52.04 -3.30
C GLY A 205 41.13 52.70 -2.69
N ASP A 206 41.06 54.03 -2.74
CA ASP A 206 39.87 54.78 -2.28
C ASP A 206 38.70 54.61 -3.26
N HIS A 207 38.98 54.53 -4.57
CA HIS A 207 37.98 54.18 -5.59
C HIS A 207 37.37 52.79 -5.34
N GLU A 208 38.17 51.75 -5.10
CA GLU A 208 37.67 50.42 -4.76
C GLU A 208 36.92 50.42 -3.43
N ALA A 209 37.44 51.06 -2.38
CA ALA A 209 36.77 51.16 -1.09
C ALA A 209 35.41 51.90 -1.18
N PHE A 210 35.33 52.97 -1.98
CA PHE A 210 34.10 53.69 -2.28
C PHE A 210 33.10 52.82 -3.07
N THR A 211 33.58 52.11 -4.10
CA THR A 211 32.74 51.23 -4.93
C THR A 211 32.15 50.08 -4.10
N ARG A 212 32.95 49.47 -3.22
CA ARG A 212 32.53 48.39 -2.29
C ARG A 212 31.58 48.87 -1.19
N ARG A 213 31.57 50.17 -0.85
CA ARG A 213 30.59 50.76 0.09
C ARG A 213 29.23 51.01 -0.55
N HIS A 214 29.15 51.17 -1.87
CA HIS A 214 27.90 51.56 -2.53
C HIS A 214 26.90 50.40 -2.70
N VAL A 215 27.37 49.16 -2.84
CA VAL A 215 26.54 47.94 -2.75
C VAL A 215 27.33 46.81 -2.08
N PRO A 216 26.81 46.15 -1.02
CA PRO A 216 27.43 44.96 -0.45
C PRO A 216 27.30 43.74 -1.38
N VAL A 217 28.35 42.91 -1.40
CA VAL A 217 28.49 41.75 -2.33
C VAL A 217 27.27 40.82 -2.32
N ASP A 218 26.67 40.59 -1.14
CA ASP A 218 25.55 39.67 -0.95
C ASP A 218 24.29 40.10 -1.73
N ARG A 219 24.09 41.40 -1.95
CA ARG A 219 22.97 41.98 -2.73
C ARG A 219 23.09 41.69 -4.23
N TYR A 220 24.31 41.49 -4.73
CA TYR A 220 24.55 41.06 -6.09
C TYR A 220 24.65 39.53 -6.20
N ARG A 221 25.03 38.84 -5.12
CA ARG A 221 24.94 37.38 -5.06
C ARG A 221 23.49 36.88 -5.13
N SER A 222 22.52 37.60 -4.53
CA SER A 222 21.09 37.27 -4.67
C SER A 222 20.54 37.50 -6.08
N ALA A 223 21.13 38.42 -6.87
CA ALA A 223 20.74 38.64 -8.26
C ALA A 223 21.15 37.48 -9.19
N PHE A 224 22.19 36.72 -8.81
CA PHE A 224 22.77 35.63 -9.60
C PHE A 224 22.87 34.35 -8.76
N PRO A 225 21.73 33.70 -8.43
CA PRO A 225 21.72 32.50 -7.60
C PRO A 225 22.50 31.37 -8.27
N GLY A 226 23.49 30.85 -7.53
CA GLY A 226 24.23 29.65 -7.88
C GLY A 226 23.39 28.38 -7.79
N SER A 227 24.02 27.23 -8.05
CA SER A 227 23.35 25.94 -7.90
C SER A 227 23.45 25.46 -6.45
N ALA A 228 22.33 25.48 -5.71
CA ALA A 228 22.25 25.00 -4.34
C ALA A 228 22.14 23.47 -4.23
N SER A 229 22.04 22.75 -5.36
CA SER A 229 21.89 21.30 -5.36
C SER A 229 23.17 20.61 -4.90
N LEU A 230 23.07 19.83 -3.82
CA LEU A 230 24.15 19.00 -3.31
C LEU A 230 24.28 17.65 -4.05
N ALA A 231 23.32 17.33 -4.94
CA ALA A 231 23.35 16.11 -5.72
C ALA A 231 24.48 16.15 -6.77
N ALA A 232 25.36 15.15 -6.77
CA ALA A 232 26.56 15.12 -7.61
C ALA A 232 26.26 15.26 -9.13
N MET A 233 25.08 14.82 -9.56
CA MET A 233 24.61 14.93 -10.95
C MET A 233 24.25 16.35 -11.36
N ASP A 234 23.73 17.17 -10.44
CA ASP A 234 23.45 18.58 -10.70
C ASP A 234 24.71 19.42 -10.58
N GLN A 235 25.56 19.12 -9.60
CA GLN A 235 26.90 19.71 -9.51
C GLN A 235 27.71 19.49 -10.78
N LEU A 236 27.66 18.30 -11.39
CA LEU A 236 28.30 18.00 -12.68
C LEU A 236 27.68 18.77 -13.87
N ARG A 237 26.37 19.06 -13.84
CA ARG A 237 25.73 19.92 -14.86
C ARG A 237 26.17 21.37 -14.69
N THR A 238 26.29 21.85 -13.45
CA THR A 238 26.62 23.25 -13.17
C THR A 238 28.11 23.51 -13.02
N SER A 239 29.00 22.52 -12.94
CA SER A 239 30.45 22.73 -12.87
C SER A 239 31.09 23.30 -14.13
N GLY A 240 30.35 23.38 -15.23
CA GLY A 240 30.77 23.98 -16.50
C GLY A 240 30.54 25.51 -16.56
N PRO A 241 29.90 26.04 -17.62
CA PRO A 241 29.68 27.48 -17.77
C PRO A 241 28.62 28.06 -16.81
N GLN A 242 27.91 27.22 -16.05
CA GLN A 242 26.95 27.63 -15.02
C GLN A 242 27.49 27.47 -13.58
N SER A 243 28.81 27.46 -13.41
CA SER A 243 29.42 27.38 -12.07
C SER A 243 29.40 28.75 -11.41
N ASP A 244 29.25 28.82 -10.08
CA ASP A 244 29.21 30.09 -9.33
C ASP A 244 30.36 31.04 -9.71
N GLU A 245 31.58 30.53 -9.89
CA GLU A 245 32.74 31.30 -10.35
C GLU A 245 32.52 31.88 -11.77
N LYS A 246 32.04 31.08 -12.72
CA LYS A 246 31.82 31.52 -14.11
C LYS A 246 30.61 32.43 -14.24
N ILE A 247 29.55 32.19 -13.46
CA ILE A 247 28.39 33.08 -13.34
C ILE A 247 28.85 34.43 -12.77
N CYS A 248 29.59 34.47 -11.64
CA CYS A 248 30.08 35.74 -11.09
C CYS A 248 31.07 36.45 -12.03
N GLN A 249 31.90 35.71 -12.78
CA GLN A 249 32.86 36.27 -13.73
C GLN A 249 32.19 36.85 -15.00
N GLN A 250 31.14 36.20 -15.51
CA GLN A 250 30.41 36.55 -16.75
C GLN A 250 29.03 37.18 -16.49
N ALA A 251 28.71 37.50 -15.23
CA ALA A 251 27.52 38.27 -14.90
C ALA A 251 27.60 39.67 -15.53
N THR A 252 26.44 40.14 -15.95
CA THR A 252 26.15 41.52 -16.37
C THR A 252 24.85 41.91 -15.65
N LEU A 253 24.83 43.09 -15.03
CA LEU A 253 23.70 43.53 -14.22
C LEU A 253 23.06 44.80 -14.79
N ASP A 254 21.83 44.68 -15.26
CA ASP A 254 21.00 45.80 -15.68
C ASP A 254 20.33 46.50 -14.47
N ARG A 255 19.84 47.73 -14.68
CA ARG A 255 19.24 48.52 -13.59
C ARG A 255 17.89 48.00 -13.12
N TYR A 256 17.10 47.32 -13.96
CA TYR A 256 15.81 46.76 -13.53
C TYR A 256 16.05 45.60 -12.55
N ARG A 257 16.94 44.67 -12.90
CA ARG A 257 17.37 43.57 -12.02
C ARG A 257 18.04 44.06 -10.73
N ALA A 258 18.76 45.17 -10.78
CA ALA A 258 19.29 45.83 -9.58
C ALA A 258 18.22 46.57 -8.74
N ALA A 259 17.09 46.97 -9.32
CA ALA A 259 15.96 47.56 -8.59
C ALA A 259 15.28 46.47 -7.75
N VAL A 260 15.00 45.31 -8.36
CA VAL A 260 14.44 44.13 -7.68
C VAL A 260 15.27 43.73 -6.45
N THR A 261 16.60 43.63 -6.59
CA THR A 261 17.47 43.32 -5.43
C THR A 261 17.75 44.51 -4.51
N SER A 262 17.22 45.70 -4.81
CA SER A 262 17.46 46.88 -3.97
C SER A 262 16.53 46.99 -2.76
N PHE A 263 15.28 46.55 -2.86
CA PHE A 263 14.29 46.73 -1.79
C PHE A 263 14.19 45.55 -0.81
N SER A 264 14.71 44.38 -1.15
CA SER A 264 14.57 43.15 -0.35
C SER A 264 15.23 43.19 1.05
N SER A 265 16.09 44.18 1.32
CA SER A 265 16.81 44.32 2.60
C SER A 265 16.21 45.37 3.57
N SER A 266 15.10 46.05 3.23
CA SER A 266 14.56 47.13 4.05
C SER A 266 13.03 47.19 4.05
N SER A 267 12.44 46.71 5.16
CA SER A 267 11.00 46.62 5.46
C SER A 267 10.24 45.48 4.76
N PRO A 268 9.39 44.70 5.48
CA PRO A 268 8.59 43.62 4.91
C PRO A 268 7.33 44.17 4.21
N GLY A 269 7.51 44.95 3.15
CA GLY A 269 6.44 45.77 2.57
C GLY A 269 6.66 46.18 1.12
N VAL A 270 7.01 45.24 0.23
CA VAL A 270 6.90 45.43 -1.22
C VAL A 270 5.58 44.81 -1.69
N SER A 271 4.75 45.61 -2.36
CA SER A 271 3.61 45.08 -3.12
C SER A 271 4.12 44.41 -4.40
N TYR A 272 4.11 43.08 -4.45
CA TYR A 272 4.16 42.35 -5.71
C TYR A 272 3.11 42.92 -6.68
N THR A 273 3.47 43.10 -7.95
CA THR A 273 2.53 43.53 -8.98
C THR A 273 1.48 42.44 -9.23
N ALA A 274 0.34 42.55 -8.54
CA ALA A 274 -0.79 41.62 -8.67
C ALA A 274 -1.51 41.69 -10.05
N ALA A 275 -1.01 42.51 -10.97
CA ALA A 275 -1.47 42.62 -12.35
C ALA A 275 -0.52 41.87 -13.29
N THR A 276 -1.08 40.98 -14.12
CA THR A 276 -0.33 40.11 -15.06
C THR A 276 0.17 40.83 -16.33
N GLY A 277 0.17 42.16 -16.35
CA GLY A 277 0.53 42.99 -17.52
C GLY A 277 -0.47 42.97 -18.70
N LEU A 278 -1.37 41.99 -18.75
CA LEU A 278 -2.40 41.87 -19.81
C LEU A 278 -3.46 42.97 -19.71
N SER A 279 -3.82 43.57 -20.86
CA SER A 279 -5.00 44.44 -20.91
C SER A 279 -6.30 43.64 -20.80
N GLY A 280 -7.39 44.31 -20.41
CA GLY A 280 -8.72 43.69 -20.33
C GLY A 280 -9.28 43.21 -21.68
N GLY A 281 -8.68 43.63 -22.81
CA GLY A 281 -9.00 43.08 -24.13
C GLY A 281 -8.26 41.77 -24.39
N GLU A 282 -6.94 41.77 -24.18
CA GLU A 282 -6.08 40.59 -24.39
C GLU A 282 -6.46 39.43 -23.47
N LEU A 283 -6.84 39.70 -22.21
CA LEU A 283 -7.35 38.67 -21.30
C LEU A 283 -8.63 37.99 -21.82
N VAL A 284 -9.50 38.74 -22.51
CA VAL A 284 -10.74 38.19 -23.10
C VAL A 284 -10.44 37.42 -24.38
N GLU A 285 -9.50 37.88 -25.20
CA GLU A 285 -9.03 37.14 -26.38
C GLU A 285 -8.34 35.82 -25.99
N ALA A 286 -7.47 35.82 -24.97
CA ALA A 286 -6.83 34.62 -24.43
C ALA A 286 -7.83 33.60 -23.86
N LEU A 287 -8.76 34.04 -23.00
CA LEU A 287 -9.79 33.16 -22.43
C LEU A 287 -10.73 32.57 -23.50
N ALA A 288 -10.97 33.28 -24.60
CA ALA A 288 -11.75 32.77 -25.72
C ALA A 288 -10.99 31.73 -26.55
N ASP A 289 -9.69 31.95 -26.77
CA ASP A 289 -8.81 31.02 -27.48
C ASP A 289 -8.59 29.72 -26.71
N ASP A 290 -8.30 29.80 -25.41
CA ASP A 290 -8.14 28.63 -24.53
C ASP A 290 -9.43 27.79 -24.47
N TYR A 291 -10.58 28.45 -24.34
CA TYR A 291 -11.88 27.76 -24.35
C TYR A 291 -12.17 27.09 -25.70
N ALA A 292 -11.84 27.74 -26.82
CA ALA A 292 -12.02 27.18 -28.15
C ALA A 292 -11.09 25.97 -28.40
N ALA A 293 -9.83 26.06 -27.98
CA ALA A 293 -8.87 24.96 -28.08
C ALA A 293 -9.30 23.76 -27.24
N ALA A 294 -9.67 23.98 -25.97
CA ALA A 294 -10.15 22.92 -25.08
C ALA A 294 -11.43 22.26 -25.59
N ALA A 295 -12.38 23.04 -26.14
CA ALA A 295 -13.59 22.50 -26.74
C ALA A 295 -13.29 21.63 -27.97
N ASP A 296 -12.43 22.09 -28.88
CA ASP A 296 -12.04 21.32 -30.07
C ASP A 296 -11.28 20.04 -29.73
N ASP A 297 -10.44 20.04 -28.69
CA ASP A 297 -9.75 18.82 -28.25
C ASP A 297 -10.68 17.81 -27.57
N ILE A 298 -11.70 18.27 -26.81
CA ILE A 298 -12.77 17.41 -26.30
C ILE A 298 -13.55 16.78 -27.46
N MET A 299 -13.96 17.57 -28.46
CA MET A 299 -14.70 17.05 -29.62
C MET A 299 -13.87 16.06 -30.45
N ASP A 300 -12.54 16.22 -30.53
CA ASP A 300 -11.66 15.26 -31.20
C ASP A 300 -11.47 13.96 -30.39
N GLU A 301 -11.42 14.02 -29.05
CA GLU A 301 -11.48 12.83 -28.18
C GLU A 301 -12.81 12.08 -28.36
N GLU A 302 -13.96 12.77 -28.29
CA GLU A 302 -15.28 12.18 -28.48
C GLU A 302 -15.43 11.54 -29.87
N LEU A 303 -14.93 12.18 -30.93
CA LEU A 303 -14.87 11.58 -32.27
C LEU A 303 -13.97 10.35 -32.33
N ARG A 304 -12.80 10.34 -31.66
CA ARG A 304 -11.94 9.13 -31.56
C ARG A 304 -12.63 7.99 -30.81
N ILE A 305 -13.49 8.30 -29.83
CA ILE A 305 -14.33 7.33 -29.12
C ILE A 305 -15.43 6.81 -30.05
N ALA A 306 -16.17 7.69 -30.74
CA ALA A 306 -17.24 7.33 -31.67
C ALA A 306 -16.75 6.51 -32.88
N HIS A 307 -15.54 6.80 -33.39
CA HIS A 307 -14.84 5.98 -34.40
C HIS A 307 -14.37 4.62 -33.88
N GLY A 308 -14.50 4.34 -32.58
CA GLY A 308 -14.06 3.12 -31.92
C GLY A 308 -12.54 3.00 -31.74
N LEU A 309 -11.77 4.08 -31.96
CA LEU A 309 -10.30 4.04 -31.94
C LEU A 309 -9.77 3.77 -30.53
N ARG A 310 -10.35 4.40 -29.50
CA ARG A 310 -10.02 4.12 -28.08
C ARG A 310 -10.33 2.67 -27.67
N ALA A 311 -11.38 2.06 -28.23
CA ALA A 311 -11.71 0.66 -28.00
C ALA A 311 -10.71 -0.29 -28.71
N LYS A 312 -10.26 0.08 -29.92
CA LYS A 312 -9.20 -0.64 -30.64
C LYS A 312 -7.85 -0.53 -29.92
N GLU A 313 -7.47 0.65 -29.44
CA GLU A 313 -6.25 0.90 -28.67
C GLU A 313 -6.15 -0.03 -27.44
N ARG A 314 -7.23 -0.14 -26.65
CA ARG A 314 -7.33 -1.08 -25.51
C ARG A 314 -7.23 -2.55 -25.94
N PHE A 315 -7.74 -2.92 -27.11
CA PHE A 315 -7.63 -4.27 -27.66
C PHE A 315 -6.21 -4.59 -28.15
N ASP A 316 -5.60 -3.68 -28.92
CA ASP A 316 -4.24 -3.83 -29.45
C ASP A 316 -3.22 -3.91 -28.30
N PHE A 317 -3.43 -3.16 -27.21
CA PHE A 317 -2.66 -3.33 -25.96
C PHE A 317 -2.77 -4.77 -25.41
N LYS A 318 -3.98 -5.34 -25.30
CA LYS A 318 -4.16 -6.76 -24.90
C LYS A 318 -3.56 -7.77 -25.91
N VAL A 319 -3.28 -7.37 -27.16
CA VAL A 319 -2.52 -8.18 -28.11
C VAL A 319 -1.02 -8.08 -27.88
N MET A 320 -0.48 -6.89 -27.56
CA MET A 320 0.93 -6.70 -27.19
C MET A 320 1.29 -7.42 -25.88
N GLN A 321 0.35 -7.53 -24.95
CA GLN A 321 0.51 -8.29 -23.69
C GLN A 321 0.70 -9.82 -23.88
N ARG A 322 0.84 -10.33 -25.11
CA ARG A 322 1.11 -11.75 -25.43
C ARG A 322 2.61 -12.08 -25.58
N SER A 323 3.47 -11.06 -25.59
CA SER A 323 4.94 -11.20 -25.70
C SER A 323 5.71 -10.63 -24.51
N SER A 324 5.00 -9.98 -23.57
CA SER A 324 5.56 -9.34 -22.38
C SER A 324 5.74 -10.34 -21.23
N ARG A 325 6.99 -10.68 -20.91
CA ARG A 325 7.32 -11.47 -19.72
C ARG A 325 7.09 -10.65 -18.44
N VAL A 326 6.93 -11.35 -17.32
CA VAL A 326 7.02 -10.71 -15.99
C VAL A 326 8.43 -10.16 -15.80
N PRO A 327 8.61 -8.85 -15.48
CA PRO A 327 9.92 -8.28 -15.25
C PRO A 327 10.55 -8.81 -13.95
N PHE A 328 11.84 -9.12 -14.01
CA PHE A 328 12.62 -9.48 -12.83
C PHE A 328 12.87 -8.24 -11.96
N GLN A 329 12.42 -8.29 -10.70
CA GLN A 329 12.50 -7.19 -9.72
C GLN A 329 13.69 -7.33 -8.76
N GLY A 330 14.67 -8.17 -9.11
CA GLY A 330 15.73 -8.59 -8.18
C GLY A 330 15.32 -9.71 -7.22
N TYR A 331 16.27 -10.13 -6.40
CA TYR A 331 16.02 -10.99 -5.22
C TYR A 331 15.76 -10.13 -3.98
N ASP A 332 16.73 -9.28 -3.60
CA ASP A 332 16.49 -8.16 -2.67
C ASP A 332 15.87 -7.00 -3.46
N MET A 333 14.53 -6.90 -3.40
CA MET A 333 13.73 -6.02 -4.25
C MET A 333 13.95 -4.54 -3.96
N ASP A 334 14.08 -4.16 -2.68
CA ASP A 334 14.31 -2.77 -2.28
C ASP A 334 15.67 -2.27 -2.79
N ARG A 335 16.71 -3.12 -2.68
CA ARG A 335 18.03 -2.84 -3.26
C ARG A 335 17.98 -2.72 -4.78
N PHE A 336 17.20 -3.56 -5.47
CA PHE A 336 17.05 -3.50 -6.92
C PHE A 336 16.33 -2.23 -7.38
N ALA A 337 15.24 -1.85 -6.72
CA ALA A 337 14.49 -0.62 -7.01
C ALA A 337 15.36 0.62 -6.80
N ALA A 338 16.00 0.74 -5.63
CA ALA A 338 16.91 1.85 -5.34
C ALA A 338 18.09 1.93 -6.32
N GLN A 339 18.69 0.78 -6.68
CA GLN A 339 19.81 0.73 -7.63
C GLN A 339 19.40 1.12 -9.06
N ARG A 340 18.20 0.74 -9.51
CA ARG A 340 17.65 1.20 -10.79
C ARG A 340 17.46 2.73 -10.80
N ASP A 341 17.08 3.29 -9.66
CA ASP A 341 16.86 4.72 -9.46
C ASP A 341 18.15 5.48 -9.07
N GLY A 342 19.32 4.82 -9.13
CA GLY A 342 20.66 5.41 -8.98
C GLY A 342 21.15 5.70 -7.55
N ARG A 343 20.27 5.63 -6.55
CA ARG A 343 20.48 6.19 -5.19
C ARG A 343 21.55 5.52 -4.30
N PRO A 344 21.80 4.19 -4.34
CA PRO A 344 22.77 3.57 -3.45
C PRO A 344 24.20 4.05 -3.68
N TYR A 345 25.04 4.00 -2.65
CA TYR A 345 26.44 4.41 -2.78
C TYR A 345 27.16 3.65 -3.90
N GLY A 346 27.78 4.39 -4.82
CA GLY A 346 28.43 3.85 -6.02
C GLY A 346 27.49 3.36 -7.14
N ALA A 347 26.17 3.52 -7.01
CA ALA A 347 25.21 3.15 -8.06
C ALA A 347 24.92 4.27 -9.07
N GLN A 348 25.25 5.53 -8.73
CA GLN A 348 24.97 6.70 -9.55
C GLN A 348 25.54 6.54 -10.97
N GLN A 349 24.67 6.63 -11.98
CA GLN A 349 25.06 6.59 -13.39
C GLN A 349 25.22 8.01 -13.94
N LEU A 350 26.23 8.22 -14.78
CA LEU A 350 26.34 9.43 -15.59
C LEU A 350 25.23 9.46 -16.66
N PRO A 351 24.79 10.66 -17.11
CA PRO A 351 23.77 10.75 -18.15
C PRO A 351 24.36 10.32 -19.51
N PRO A 352 23.53 9.86 -20.46
CA PRO A 352 24.00 9.60 -21.83
C PRO A 352 24.62 10.86 -22.43
N VAL A 353 25.78 10.74 -23.07
CA VAL A 353 26.45 11.88 -23.73
C VAL A 353 25.65 12.29 -24.96
N ILE A 354 25.03 13.48 -24.90
CA ILE A 354 24.23 14.05 -26.00
C ILE A 354 25.19 14.77 -26.96
N PRO A 355 25.20 14.46 -28.28
CA PRO A 355 26.03 15.17 -29.24
C PRO A 355 25.56 16.63 -29.38
N PRO A 356 26.48 17.63 -29.43
CA PRO A 356 26.08 19.02 -29.32
C PRO A 356 25.44 19.57 -30.60
N SER A 357 24.17 19.99 -30.50
CA SER A 357 23.39 20.65 -31.57
C SER A 357 24.10 21.88 -32.15
N SER A 358 23.79 22.29 -33.38
CA SER A 358 24.48 23.44 -33.99
C SER A 358 24.22 24.75 -33.24
N ILE A 359 25.14 25.72 -33.30
CA ILE A 359 24.92 27.01 -32.61
C ILE A 359 23.72 27.77 -33.19
N GLU A 360 23.48 27.65 -34.50
CA GLU A 360 22.32 28.22 -35.18
C GLU A 360 21.02 27.58 -34.70
N GLU A 361 20.97 26.26 -34.58
CA GLU A 361 19.84 25.50 -34.03
C GLU A 361 19.58 25.83 -32.56
N ALA A 362 20.63 25.89 -31.72
CA ALA A 362 20.51 26.23 -30.31
C ALA A 362 20.02 27.69 -30.11
N MET A 363 20.57 28.63 -30.89
CA MET A 363 20.08 30.03 -30.93
C MET A 363 18.66 30.12 -31.47
N LYS A 364 18.33 29.36 -32.53
CA LYS A 364 17.00 29.33 -33.12
C LYS A 364 15.98 28.83 -32.12
N ASN A 365 16.23 27.71 -31.44
CA ASN A 365 15.30 27.13 -30.47
C ASN A 365 14.99 28.10 -29.32
N MET A 366 16.02 28.75 -28.74
CA MET A 366 15.84 29.79 -27.72
C MET A 366 15.04 30.99 -28.26
N ARG A 367 15.49 31.55 -29.39
CA ARG A 367 14.86 32.75 -29.99
C ARG A 367 13.46 32.47 -30.53
N SER A 368 13.15 31.25 -30.97
CA SER A 368 11.81 30.86 -31.45
C SER A 368 10.80 30.71 -30.32
N GLY A 369 11.22 30.31 -29.12
CA GLY A 369 10.40 30.45 -27.91
C GLY A 369 10.18 31.92 -27.54
N GLY A 370 11.20 32.76 -27.75
CA GLY A 370 11.17 34.21 -27.52
C GLY A 370 10.43 35.07 -28.56
N VAL A 371 9.67 34.50 -29.51
CA VAL A 371 8.84 35.29 -30.47
C VAL A 371 7.38 35.41 -30.01
N ALA A 372 7.18 35.61 -28.70
CA ALA A 372 5.87 35.89 -28.11
C ALA A 372 5.68 37.37 -27.75
N LEU A 373 6.26 38.26 -28.57
CA LEU A 373 5.92 39.68 -28.54
C LEU A 373 4.42 39.85 -28.85
N PRO A 374 3.70 40.74 -28.15
CA PRO A 374 2.33 41.10 -28.47
C PRO A 374 2.17 41.46 -29.94
N ASP A 375 1.05 41.09 -30.55
CA ASP A 375 0.80 41.30 -31.99
C ASP A 375 0.94 42.79 -32.39
N THR A 376 0.63 43.70 -31.46
CA THR A 376 0.88 45.15 -31.52
C THR A 376 2.36 45.47 -31.71
N GLU A 377 3.21 45.02 -30.79
CA GLU A 377 4.64 45.34 -30.79
C GLU A 377 5.41 44.55 -31.86
N ALA A 378 5.03 43.30 -32.11
CA ALA A 378 5.58 42.50 -33.20
C ALA A 378 5.34 43.18 -34.56
N GLN A 379 4.11 43.64 -34.81
CA GLN A 379 3.78 44.37 -36.02
C GLN A 379 4.47 45.73 -36.07
N ALA A 380 4.51 46.48 -34.97
CA ALA A 380 5.22 47.76 -34.90
C ALA A 380 6.72 47.59 -35.21
N ARG A 381 7.44 46.73 -34.48
CA ARG A 381 8.88 46.48 -34.69
C ARG A 381 9.16 45.99 -36.12
N GLN A 382 8.30 45.12 -36.68
CA GLN A 382 8.42 44.69 -38.07
C GLN A 382 8.25 45.86 -39.06
N THR A 383 7.19 46.66 -38.92
CA THR A 383 6.90 47.79 -39.81
C THR A 383 7.97 48.87 -39.70
N TYR A 384 8.40 49.27 -38.50
CA TYR A 384 9.51 50.22 -38.31
C TYR A 384 10.83 49.72 -38.91
N ALA A 385 11.16 48.44 -38.75
CA ALA A 385 12.36 47.86 -39.35
C ALA A 385 12.27 47.85 -40.89
N GLN A 386 11.16 47.35 -41.44
CA GLN A 386 10.91 47.33 -42.88
C GLN A 386 10.95 48.75 -43.48
N ASN A 387 10.38 49.75 -42.80
CA ASN A 387 10.36 51.15 -43.21
C ASN A 387 11.74 51.80 -43.39
N THR A 388 12.82 51.20 -42.89
CA THR A 388 14.21 51.64 -43.17
C THR A 388 14.82 51.00 -44.43
N THR A 389 14.10 50.07 -45.05
CA THR A 389 14.52 49.26 -46.22
C THR A 389 13.50 49.24 -47.37
N THR A 390 12.31 49.81 -47.19
CA THR A 390 11.28 50.00 -48.22
C THR A 390 11.59 51.17 -49.13
N ASP A 391 11.21 51.07 -50.40
CA ASP A 391 11.39 52.12 -51.41
C ASP A 391 10.60 53.42 -51.08
N GLU A 392 9.49 53.33 -50.34
CA GLU A 392 8.65 54.47 -49.91
C GLU A 392 8.57 54.56 -48.37
N PRO A 393 9.57 55.14 -47.68
CA PRO A 393 9.56 55.28 -46.23
C PRO A 393 8.56 56.34 -45.74
N LYS A 394 7.67 55.95 -44.82
CA LYS A 394 6.70 56.83 -44.15
C LYS A 394 7.19 57.28 -42.79
N LEU A 395 6.58 58.35 -42.26
CA LEU A 395 6.86 58.91 -40.92
C LEU A 395 5.57 59.39 -40.26
N GLY A 396 5.58 59.53 -38.93
CA GLY A 396 4.45 60.04 -38.15
C GLY A 396 3.18 59.18 -38.31
N GLU A 397 2.03 59.85 -38.34
CA GLU A 397 0.70 59.21 -38.38
C GLU A 397 0.52 58.25 -39.57
N ALA A 398 1.13 58.52 -40.73
CA ALA A 398 1.06 57.64 -41.89
C ALA A 398 1.76 56.29 -41.65
N LEU A 399 2.84 56.27 -40.85
CA LEU A 399 3.51 55.03 -40.45
C LEU A 399 2.73 54.31 -39.33
N THR A 400 2.07 55.07 -38.45
CA THR A 400 1.15 54.51 -37.43
C THR A 400 -0.07 53.84 -38.08
N GLY A 401 -0.61 54.41 -39.16
CA GLY A 401 -1.68 53.83 -39.97
C GLY A 401 -1.30 52.45 -40.53
N ASP A 402 -0.14 52.34 -41.17
CA ASP A 402 0.39 51.06 -41.69
C ASP A 402 0.52 49.98 -40.60
N VAL A 403 0.91 50.36 -39.36
CA VAL A 403 0.96 49.42 -38.21
C VAL A 403 -0.44 48.94 -37.82
N ILE A 404 -1.42 49.85 -37.75
CA ILE A 404 -2.80 49.54 -37.35
C ILE A 404 -3.51 48.68 -38.42
N ASP A 405 -3.37 49.02 -39.70
CA ASP A 405 -3.94 48.25 -40.81
C ASP A 405 -3.27 46.87 -40.93
N GLY A 406 -1.95 46.79 -40.76
CA GLY A 406 -1.21 45.53 -40.69
C GLY A 406 -1.69 44.62 -39.56
N LEU A 407 -1.93 45.18 -38.38
CA LEU A 407 -2.48 44.48 -37.21
C LEU A 407 -3.91 43.99 -37.47
N HIS A 408 -4.80 44.84 -38.00
CA HIS A 408 -6.16 44.44 -38.34
C HIS A 408 -6.22 43.35 -39.43
N ALA A 409 -5.35 43.42 -40.44
CA ALA A 409 -5.20 42.37 -41.44
C ALA A 409 -4.69 41.06 -40.81
N ARG A 410 -3.66 41.13 -39.96
CA ARG A 410 -3.06 39.99 -39.25
C ARG A 410 -4.10 39.26 -38.37
N ARG A 411 -4.88 39.97 -37.56
CA ARG A 411 -5.94 39.37 -36.72
C ARG A 411 -7.02 38.68 -37.55
N ARG A 412 -7.49 39.29 -38.64
CA ARG A 412 -8.46 38.66 -39.56
C ARG A 412 -7.90 37.39 -40.22
N ASN A 413 -6.70 37.49 -40.79
CA ASN A 413 -6.02 36.36 -41.42
C ASN A 413 -5.81 35.18 -40.44
N ALA A 414 -5.49 35.47 -39.17
CA ALA A 414 -5.36 34.45 -38.13
C ALA A 414 -6.72 33.78 -37.78
N GLN A 415 -7.80 34.57 -37.68
CA GLN A 415 -9.15 34.04 -37.45
C GLN A 415 -9.64 33.18 -38.63
N ASP A 416 -9.45 33.65 -39.87
CA ASP A 416 -9.80 32.88 -41.09
C ASP A 416 -8.96 31.60 -41.21
N ALA A 417 -7.67 31.65 -40.90
CA ALA A 417 -6.81 30.47 -40.87
C ALA A 417 -7.26 29.46 -39.81
N ARG A 418 -7.62 29.91 -38.59
CA ARG A 418 -8.19 29.05 -37.53
C ARG A 418 -9.52 28.43 -37.94
N ALA A 419 -10.39 29.19 -38.60
CA ALA A 419 -11.65 28.67 -39.13
C ALA A 419 -11.41 27.58 -40.19
N GLN A 420 -10.43 27.78 -41.09
CA GLN A 420 -10.05 26.80 -42.11
C GLN A 420 -9.39 25.56 -41.52
N THR A 421 -8.46 25.67 -40.57
CA THR A 421 -7.84 24.50 -39.93
C THR A 421 -8.86 23.69 -39.14
N ARG A 422 -9.77 24.36 -38.42
CA ARG A 422 -10.92 23.73 -37.75
C ARG A 422 -11.85 23.01 -38.75
N GLN A 423 -12.14 23.65 -39.88
CA GLN A 423 -12.92 23.04 -40.96
C GLN A 423 -12.28 21.74 -41.49
N GLN A 424 -10.95 21.72 -41.68
CA GLN A 424 -10.22 20.53 -42.12
C GLN A 424 -10.08 19.46 -41.00
N ARG A 425 -9.92 19.86 -39.73
CA ARG A 425 -9.81 18.96 -38.57
C ARG A 425 -11.08 18.12 -38.35
N PHE A 426 -12.26 18.74 -38.52
CA PHE A 426 -13.55 18.11 -38.26
C PHE A 426 -14.39 17.81 -39.50
N GLY A 427 -13.95 18.22 -40.70
CA GLY A 427 -14.70 18.02 -41.95
C GLY A 427 -15.99 18.83 -41.99
N LEU A 428 -15.94 20.10 -41.56
CA LEU A 428 -17.11 20.99 -41.48
C LEU A 428 -17.50 21.58 -42.84
N GLY A 429 -18.76 21.98 -42.99
CA GLY A 429 -19.35 22.43 -44.24
C GLY A 429 -19.70 21.30 -45.22
N ARG A 430 -20.50 21.64 -46.24
CA ARG A 430 -21.11 20.69 -47.18
C ARG A 430 -20.10 19.97 -48.09
N GLN A 431 -20.40 18.72 -48.44
CA GLN A 431 -19.66 17.96 -49.46
C GLN A 431 -20.24 18.25 -50.86
N GLY A 432 -19.55 19.08 -51.65
CA GLY A 432 -19.93 19.41 -53.03
C GLY A 432 -20.90 20.59 -53.16
N ALA A 433 -21.64 20.63 -54.26
CA ALA A 433 -22.65 21.67 -54.51
C ALA A 433 -23.87 21.50 -53.58
N LEU A 434 -24.52 22.62 -53.22
CA LEU A 434 -25.74 22.59 -52.39
C LEU A 434 -26.94 22.00 -53.14
N VAL A 435 -27.04 22.29 -54.44
CA VAL A 435 -28.06 21.73 -55.32
C VAL A 435 -27.40 20.62 -56.14
N GLN A 436 -27.61 19.37 -55.71
CA GLN A 436 -27.29 18.15 -56.44
C GLN A 436 -28.60 17.38 -56.68
N ASP A 437 -28.65 16.56 -57.73
CA ASP A 437 -29.85 15.80 -58.10
C ASP A 437 -30.34 14.84 -56.98
N GLY A 438 -29.42 14.43 -56.09
CA GLY A 438 -29.70 13.64 -54.88
C GLY A 438 -30.00 14.44 -53.61
N GLY A 439 -30.23 15.76 -53.72
CA GLY A 439 -30.51 16.66 -52.60
C GLY A 439 -29.27 17.18 -51.85
N PRO A 440 -29.44 18.20 -50.98
CA PRO A 440 -28.35 18.84 -50.23
C PRO A 440 -27.71 17.93 -49.17
N ASP A 441 -28.46 16.94 -48.66
CA ASP A 441 -28.02 16.00 -47.63
C ASP A 441 -27.08 14.89 -48.13
N ARG A 442 -26.75 14.87 -49.43
CA ARG A 442 -25.88 13.87 -50.04
C ARG A 442 -24.45 14.02 -49.52
N ARG A 443 -24.06 13.11 -48.63
CA ARG A 443 -22.79 13.19 -47.88
C ARG A 443 -22.14 11.82 -47.74
N THR A 444 -20.82 11.74 -47.85
CA THR A 444 -20.06 10.49 -47.77
C THR A 444 -19.23 10.42 -46.48
N LEU A 445 -19.54 9.44 -45.63
CA LEU A 445 -18.77 9.16 -44.42
C LEU A 445 -17.70 8.11 -44.73
N LYS A 446 -16.44 8.42 -44.37
CA LYS A 446 -15.28 7.53 -44.59
C LYS A 446 -14.80 7.00 -43.24
N LYS A 447 -14.46 5.71 -43.17
CA LYS A 447 -14.03 5.04 -41.94
C LYS A 447 -12.86 5.79 -41.29
N HIS A 448 -13.01 6.15 -40.00
CA HIS A 448 -12.02 6.90 -39.21
C HIS A 448 -11.64 8.25 -39.84
N LYS A 449 -12.61 8.96 -40.44
CA LYS A 449 -12.48 10.37 -40.83
C LYS A 449 -13.59 11.20 -40.19
N ASN A 450 -13.21 12.37 -39.67
CA ASN A 450 -14.15 13.33 -39.12
C ASN A 450 -14.98 13.98 -40.24
N ASP A 451 -16.23 14.29 -39.94
CA ASP A 451 -17.18 14.96 -40.82
C ASP A 451 -18.28 15.59 -39.96
N GLU A 452 -18.76 16.78 -40.35
CA GLU A 452 -19.81 17.57 -39.69
C GLU A 452 -20.99 16.72 -39.17
N ARG A 453 -21.52 15.82 -40.01
CA ARG A 453 -22.68 14.98 -39.66
C ARG A 453 -22.40 14.01 -38.52
N LEU A 454 -21.14 13.59 -38.34
CA LEU A 454 -20.77 12.72 -37.22
C LEU A 454 -20.62 13.52 -35.92
N LEU A 455 -20.05 14.73 -36.00
CA LEU A 455 -19.92 15.63 -34.86
C LEU A 455 -21.31 16.03 -34.32
N ASP A 456 -22.19 16.48 -35.20
CA ASP A 456 -23.58 16.84 -34.84
C ASP A 456 -24.35 15.65 -34.27
N ALA A 457 -24.14 14.43 -34.81
CA ALA A 457 -24.76 13.22 -34.29
C ALA A 457 -24.25 12.80 -32.91
N VAL A 458 -22.97 13.04 -32.60
CA VAL A 458 -22.40 12.81 -31.25
C VAL A 458 -22.97 13.83 -30.25
N ASN A 459 -22.97 15.12 -30.60
CA ASN A 459 -23.56 16.19 -29.80
C ASN A 459 -25.07 15.98 -29.56
N PHE A 460 -25.80 15.49 -30.57
CA PHE A 460 -27.20 15.12 -30.42
C PHE A 460 -27.38 13.88 -29.53
N ALA A 461 -26.51 12.87 -29.65
CA ALA A 461 -26.58 11.68 -28.80
C ALA A 461 -26.26 11.97 -27.32
N SER A 462 -25.44 12.99 -27.02
CA SER A 462 -25.15 13.40 -25.65
C SER A 462 -26.25 14.27 -25.04
N ASP A 463 -26.77 15.28 -25.76
CA ASP A 463 -27.65 16.33 -25.20
C ASP A 463 -29.01 16.56 -25.93
N ALA A 464 -29.53 15.59 -26.70
CA ALA A 464 -30.76 15.69 -27.54
C ALA A 464 -31.91 16.58 -27.03
N TYR A 465 -32.39 16.33 -25.80
CA TYR A 465 -33.48 17.07 -25.14
C TYR A 465 -33.12 17.45 -23.69
N ARG A 466 -31.84 17.35 -23.33
CA ARG A 466 -31.37 17.52 -21.94
C ARG A 466 -31.48 19.00 -21.53
N ARG A 467 -32.12 19.24 -20.39
CA ARG A 467 -32.30 20.56 -19.77
C ARG A 467 -31.18 20.89 -18.81
N THR A 468 -30.71 19.90 -18.05
CA THR A 468 -29.59 20.00 -17.12
C THR A 468 -28.72 18.74 -17.16
N LYS A 469 -27.43 18.87 -16.83
CA LYS A 469 -26.52 17.70 -16.68
C LYS A 469 -27.00 16.67 -15.64
N THR A 470 -27.96 17.04 -14.78
CA THR A 470 -28.51 16.21 -13.71
C THR A 470 -29.90 15.65 -14.01
N ASP A 471 -30.43 15.75 -15.23
CA ASP A 471 -31.80 15.32 -15.55
C ASP A 471 -32.04 13.82 -15.23
N GLU A 472 -31.07 12.96 -15.55
CA GLU A 472 -31.13 11.52 -15.27
C GLU A 472 -30.85 11.16 -13.80
N HIS A 473 -30.55 12.13 -12.93
CA HIS A 473 -30.23 11.89 -11.51
C HIS A 473 -31.47 11.54 -10.65
N VAL A 474 -32.62 11.33 -11.30
CA VAL A 474 -33.76 10.59 -10.74
C VAL A 474 -33.37 9.13 -10.49
N ASP A 475 -32.53 8.54 -11.35
CA ASP A 475 -31.90 7.23 -11.11
C ASP A 475 -30.76 7.36 -10.07
N PRO A 476 -30.81 6.63 -8.95
CA PRO A 476 -29.80 6.71 -7.89
C PRO A 476 -28.44 6.10 -8.28
N TYR A 477 -28.38 5.23 -9.28
CA TYR A 477 -27.15 4.66 -9.81
C TYR A 477 -26.46 5.66 -10.74
N VAL A 478 -27.21 6.27 -11.68
CA VAL A 478 -26.69 7.35 -12.54
C VAL A 478 -26.22 8.54 -11.69
N ARG A 479 -27.05 8.97 -10.73
CA ARG A 479 -26.71 10.05 -9.78
C ARG A 479 -25.44 9.81 -8.95
N ARG A 480 -24.99 8.56 -8.80
CA ARG A 480 -23.78 8.19 -8.05
C ARG A 480 -22.58 7.91 -8.94
N SER A 481 -22.73 7.97 -10.27
CA SER A 481 -21.63 7.77 -11.22
C SER A 481 -20.61 8.90 -11.09
N THR A 482 -19.37 8.53 -10.78
CA THR A 482 -18.27 9.50 -10.64
C THR A 482 -17.57 9.80 -11.97
N GLU A 483 -18.09 9.30 -13.09
CA GLU A 483 -17.53 9.44 -14.45
C GLU A 483 -17.43 10.90 -14.91
N SER A 484 -18.43 11.73 -14.58
CA SER A 484 -18.43 13.18 -14.85
C SER A 484 -17.71 14.02 -13.76
N GLY A 485 -17.00 13.35 -12.85
CA GLY A 485 -16.42 13.94 -11.65
C GLY A 485 -17.42 14.08 -10.49
N VAL A 486 -16.89 14.22 -9.27
CA VAL A 486 -17.68 14.14 -8.03
C VAL A 486 -18.51 15.39 -7.68
N GLY A 487 -18.42 16.46 -8.46
CA GLY A 487 -18.98 17.78 -8.10
C GLY A 487 -20.49 17.79 -7.83
N HIS A 488 -21.26 16.93 -8.50
CA HIS A 488 -22.71 16.82 -8.32
C HIS A 488 -23.14 16.05 -7.05
N LEU A 489 -22.18 15.46 -6.32
CA LEU A 489 -22.39 14.78 -5.03
C LEU A 489 -22.06 15.68 -3.83
N LEU A 490 -21.25 16.72 -4.04
CA LEU A 490 -20.79 17.64 -3.00
C LEU A 490 -21.87 18.68 -2.67
N THR A 491 -22.82 18.30 -1.83
CA THR A 491 -23.97 19.14 -1.45
C THR A 491 -23.70 20.07 -0.26
N ASN A 492 -22.74 19.74 0.61
CA ASN A 492 -22.46 20.46 1.86
C ASN A 492 -21.01 20.95 1.92
N ARG A 493 -20.79 22.14 2.49
CA ARG A 493 -19.43 22.68 2.70
C ARG A 493 -18.55 21.79 3.59
N PHE A 494 -19.16 21.03 4.50
CA PHE A 494 -18.44 20.05 5.34
C PHE A 494 -17.80 18.93 4.50
N ASP A 495 -18.52 18.38 3.52
CA ASP A 495 -17.99 17.33 2.65
C ASP A 495 -16.97 17.89 1.63
N MET A 496 -17.12 19.15 1.22
CA MET A 496 -16.09 19.85 0.42
C MET A 496 -14.80 20.06 1.22
N ALA A 497 -14.87 20.58 2.45
CA ALA A 497 -13.70 20.78 3.31
C ALA A 497 -13.02 19.45 3.69
N ARG A 498 -13.82 18.41 3.98
CA ARG A 498 -13.33 17.03 4.19
C ARG A 498 -12.64 16.46 2.95
N ARG A 499 -13.14 16.76 1.75
CA ARG A 499 -12.52 16.35 0.48
C ARG A 499 -11.18 17.07 0.29
N GLU A 500 -11.16 18.39 0.47
CA GLU A 500 -9.94 19.21 0.41
C GLU A 500 -8.88 18.70 1.40
N GLU A 501 -9.26 18.46 2.66
CA GLU A 501 -8.41 17.86 3.70
C GLU A 501 -7.84 16.51 3.27
N ARG A 502 -8.69 15.57 2.81
CA ARG A 502 -8.23 14.22 2.44
C ARG A 502 -7.32 14.23 1.22
N VAL A 503 -7.65 15.02 0.20
CA VAL A 503 -6.82 15.18 -1.01
C VAL A 503 -5.48 15.84 -0.68
N ALA A 504 -5.46 16.85 0.20
CA ALA A 504 -4.20 17.47 0.67
C ALA A 504 -3.30 16.48 1.43
N HIS A 505 -3.89 15.54 2.17
CA HIS A 505 -3.17 14.43 2.82
C HIS A 505 -2.86 13.25 1.87
N GLY A 506 -3.10 13.37 0.56
CA GLY A 506 -2.89 12.28 -0.41
C GLY A 506 -3.81 11.06 -0.22
N GLN A 507 -4.87 11.19 0.57
CA GLN A 507 -5.82 10.11 0.83
C GLN A 507 -6.96 10.12 -0.19
N GLN A 508 -7.49 8.93 -0.52
CA GLN A 508 -8.65 8.80 -1.39
C GLN A 508 -9.85 9.62 -0.87
N ASP A 509 -10.50 10.37 -1.76
CA ASP A 509 -11.76 11.05 -1.49
C ASP A 509 -12.86 10.03 -1.13
N LEU A 510 -13.68 10.35 -0.12
CA LEU A 510 -14.83 9.50 0.22
C LEU A 510 -15.96 9.64 -0.81
N THR A 511 -16.00 10.77 -1.54
CA THR A 511 -17.01 11.06 -2.55
C THR A 511 -16.87 10.13 -3.77
N GLU A 512 -15.63 9.77 -4.14
CA GLU A 512 -15.34 8.79 -5.19
C GLU A 512 -15.96 7.40 -4.90
N ARG A 513 -16.07 7.03 -3.62
CA ARG A 513 -16.61 5.73 -3.17
C ARG A 513 -18.12 5.58 -3.38
N ASN A 514 -18.81 6.58 -3.91
CA ASN A 514 -20.21 6.45 -4.35
C ASN A 514 -20.34 5.45 -5.52
N THR A 515 -19.33 5.35 -6.38
CA THR A 515 -19.19 4.29 -7.38
C THR A 515 -18.22 3.22 -6.86
N ILE A 516 -18.73 2.02 -6.57
CA ILE A 516 -17.90 0.93 -6.03
C ILE A 516 -17.16 0.22 -7.17
N HIS A 517 -15.90 0.62 -7.41
CA HIS A 517 -15.03 -0.02 -8.39
C HIS A 517 -14.22 -1.17 -7.76
N TYR A 518 -14.65 -2.42 -7.97
CA TYR A 518 -13.96 -3.62 -7.46
C TYR A 518 -12.66 -3.98 -8.21
N GLY A 519 -12.40 -3.37 -9.38
CA GLY A 519 -11.29 -3.76 -10.25
C GLY A 519 -11.43 -5.16 -10.85
N VAL A 520 -10.30 -5.75 -11.24
CA VAL A 520 -10.20 -7.14 -11.71
C VAL A 520 -9.52 -7.99 -10.63
N PRO A 521 -10.11 -9.12 -10.17
CA PRO A 521 -9.49 -9.98 -9.17
C PRO A 521 -8.12 -10.51 -9.61
N ILE A 522 -7.19 -10.66 -8.67
CA ILE A 522 -5.82 -11.14 -8.93
C ILE A 522 -5.82 -12.54 -9.57
N GLN A 523 -6.80 -13.38 -9.24
CA GLN A 523 -6.98 -14.70 -9.87
C GLN A 523 -7.27 -14.56 -11.38
N GLN A 524 -8.23 -13.69 -11.75
CA GLN A 524 -8.56 -13.42 -13.14
C GLN A 524 -7.39 -12.78 -13.90
N SER A 525 -6.63 -11.86 -13.29
CA SER A 525 -5.48 -11.24 -13.99
C SER A 525 -4.31 -12.22 -14.21
N ILE A 526 -4.12 -13.19 -13.30
CA ILE A 526 -3.21 -14.31 -13.51
C ILE A 526 -3.72 -15.24 -14.62
N ASP A 527 -5.00 -15.62 -14.60
CA ASP A 527 -5.58 -16.50 -15.62
C ASP A 527 -5.59 -15.85 -17.02
N GLU A 528 -5.89 -14.56 -17.14
CA GLU A 528 -5.76 -13.80 -18.40
C GLU A 528 -4.31 -13.77 -18.90
N PHE A 529 -3.32 -13.57 -18.01
CA PHE A 529 -1.89 -13.58 -18.37
C PHE A 529 -1.42 -14.98 -18.83
N VAL A 530 -1.79 -16.03 -18.09
CA VAL A 530 -1.42 -17.42 -18.39
C VAL A 530 -2.10 -17.91 -19.68
N PHE A 531 -3.32 -17.47 -19.95
CA PHE A 531 -4.03 -17.71 -21.20
C PHE A 531 -3.37 -17.00 -22.39
N ALA A 532 -3.05 -15.70 -22.25
CA ALA A 532 -2.39 -14.91 -23.29
C ALA A 532 -1.04 -15.52 -23.71
N HIS A 533 -0.29 -16.08 -22.76
CA HIS A 533 1.01 -16.73 -22.96
C HIS A 533 0.95 -18.26 -23.11
N ARG A 534 -0.25 -18.86 -23.29
CA ARG A 534 -0.46 -20.31 -23.45
C ARG A 534 0.31 -21.16 -22.41
N ASN A 535 -0.13 -21.06 -21.15
CA ASN A 535 0.45 -21.67 -19.95
C ASN A 535 1.70 -20.95 -19.37
N ALA A 536 2.15 -19.85 -19.97
CA ALA A 536 3.23 -18.99 -19.47
C ALA A 536 4.50 -19.77 -19.06
N ARG A 537 4.99 -20.63 -19.97
CA ARG A 537 6.07 -21.61 -19.68
C ARG A 537 7.41 -20.98 -19.30
N GLY A 538 7.65 -19.70 -19.60
CA GLY A 538 8.84 -18.98 -19.15
C GLY A 538 8.79 -18.60 -17.67
N GLU A 539 7.57 -18.39 -17.17
CA GLU A 539 7.21 -17.82 -15.87
C GLU A 539 6.81 -18.91 -14.84
N ARG A 540 6.87 -20.19 -15.23
CA ARG A 540 6.71 -21.36 -14.33
C ARG A 540 8.03 -21.69 -13.63
N PRO A 541 8.00 -22.25 -12.40
CA PRO A 541 9.13 -23.03 -11.88
C PRO A 541 9.39 -24.25 -12.79
N LEU A 542 10.52 -24.93 -12.64
CA LEU A 542 10.87 -26.08 -13.49
C LEU A 542 10.13 -27.36 -12.99
N ASP A 543 9.83 -27.46 -11.69
CA ASP A 543 9.16 -28.62 -11.07
C ASP A 543 7.74 -28.77 -11.62
N TYR A 544 7.14 -27.68 -12.11
CA TYR A 544 5.86 -27.68 -12.84
C TYR A 544 5.83 -28.70 -13.99
N PHE A 545 6.99 -28.98 -14.59
CA PHE A 545 7.16 -29.89 -15.72
C PHE A 545 7.69 -31.28 -15.32
N LYS A 546 8.01 -31.51 -14.04
CA LYS A 546 8.33 -32.84 -13.49
C LYS A 546 7.03 -33.63 -13.20
N PRO A 547 7.10 -34.96 -12.95
CA PRO A 547 5.93 -35.74 -12.56
C PRO A 547 5.32 -35.25 -11.23
N PHE A 548 4.00 -35.09 -11.21
CA PHE A 548 3.20 -34.74 -10.02
C PHE A 548 3.63 -33.45 -9.29
N PRO A 549 3.64 -32.28 -9.96
CA PRO A 549 3.97 -31.01 -9.33
C PRO A 549 3.01 -30.66 -8.19
N ASP A 550 3.56 -30.24 -7.05
CA ASP A 550 2.78 -29.80 -5.90
C ASP A 550 2.05 -28.47 -6.17
N PHE A 551 1.22 -28.03 -5.23
CA PHE A 551 0.48 -26.77 -5.37
C PHE A 551 1.39 -25.52 -5.39
N ARG A 552 2.62 -25.61 -4.86
CA ARG A 552 3.62 -24.54 -4.87
C ARG A 552 4.41 -24.44 -6.18
N ALA A 553 4.50 -25.54 -6.94
CA ALA A 553 4.99 -25.58 -8.31
C ALA A 553 3.91 -25.17 -9.34
N GLN A 554 2.62 -25.35 -9.03
CA GLN A 554 1.49 -25.00 -9.91
C GLN A 554 1.19 -23.48 -10.05
N ARG A 555 1.88 -22.62 -9.29
CA ARG A 555 1.77 -21.15 -9.37
C ARG A 555 2.73 -20.54 -10.41
N LEU A 556 2.78 -19.21 -10.48
CA LEU A 556 3.79 -18.45 -11.22
C LEU A 556 4.99 -18.14 -10.35
N PHE A 557 6.14 -17.92 -10.99
CA PHE A 557 7.37 -17.47 -10.36
C PHE A 557 7.21 -16.07 -9.74
N ARG A 558 7.50 -15.96 -8.44
CA ARG A 558 7.59 -14.71 -7.66
C ARG A 558 8.66 -14.89 -6.59
N MET A 559 9.28 -13.79 -6.17
CA MET A 559 10.10 -13.77 -4.95
C MET A 559 9.18 -13.71 -3.72
N TYR A 560 9.65 -14.33 -2.64
CA TYR A 560 9.06 -14.28 -1.31
C TYR A 560 10.06 -13.64 -0.33
N ARG A 561 9.64 -13.39 0.91
CA ARG A 561 10.48 -12.74 1.92
C ARG A 561 11.69 -13.59 2.38
N ASP A 562 11.86 -14.82 1.91
CA ASP A 562 12.92 -15.75 2.34
C ASP A 562 14.32 -15.42 1.78
N VAL A 563 14.41 -14.71 0.65
CA VAL A 563 15.69 -14.22 0.07
C VAL A 563 16.20 -12.94 0.71
N GLU A 564 15.37 -12.27 1.53
CA GLU A 564 15.72 -11.00 2.17
C GLU A 564 16.85 -11.15 3.21
N GLY A 565 17.78 -10.20 3.20
CA GLY A 565 18.92 -10.16 4.13
C GLY A 565 20.15 -10.98 3.72
N PHE A 566 20.09 -11.78 2.65
CA PHE A 566 21.23 -12.57 2.17
C PHE A 566 22.08 -11.79 1.14
N SER A 567 22.62 -10.62 1.53
CA SER A 567 23.28 -9.71 0.58
C SER A 567 24.62 -10.19 -0.01
N LEU A 568 25.06 -11.41 0.31
CA LEU A 568 26.08 -12.14 -0.44
C LEU A 568 25.63 -12.33 -1.90
N LEU A 569 24.40 -12.79 -2.06
CA LEU A 569 23.72 -12.94 -3.34
C LEU A 569 23.32 -11.55 -3.86
N LYS A 570 23.85 -11.19 -5.04
CA LYS A 570 23.61 -9.90 -5.69
C LYS A 570 22.26 -9.91 -6.43
N GLN A 571 22.29 -9.87 -7.75
CA GLN A 571 21.11 -10.02 -8.63
C GLN A 571 21.30 -11.13 -9.68
N ARG A 572 22.49 -11.73 -9.72
CA ARG A 572 22.82 -12.98 -10.40
C ARG A 572 23.72 -13.76 -9.41
N PRO A 573 23.27 -14.86 -8.79
CA PRO A 573 24.10 -15.63 -7.88
C PRO A 573 25.27 -16.26 -8.64
N GLU A 574 26.47 -16.13 -8.08
CA GLU A 574 27.69 -16.75 -8.59
C GLU A 574 27.71 -18.26 -8.25
N ALA A 575 28.80 -18.97 -8.53
CA ALA A 575 28.88 -20.41 -8.28
C ALA A 575 28.66 -20.74 -6.80
N PHE A 576 27.75 -21.68 -6.55
CA PHE A 576 27.34 -22.18 -5.23
C PHE A 576 26.70 -21.16 -4.27
N GLU A 577 26.52 -19.88 -4.65
CA GLU A 577 25.87 -18.88 -3.78
C GLU A 577 24.38 -19.17 -3.55
N TRP A 578 23.71 -19.84 -4.50
CA TRP A 578 22.32 -20.29 -4.34
C TRP A 578 22.22 -21.47 -3.36
N GLU A 579 23.12 -22.44 -3.43
CA GLU A 579 23.13 -23.61 -2.53
C GLU A 579 23.46 -23.19 -1.08
N LEU A 580 24.38 -22.24 -0.93
CA LEU A 580 24.66 -21.61 0.36
C LEU A 580 23.44 -20.85 0.91
N PHE A 581 22.71 -20.12 0.05
CA PHE A 581 21.46 -19.45 0.44
C PHE A 581 20.41 -20.46 0.92
N ILE A 582 20.19 -21.57 0.21
CA ILE A 582 19.24 -22.62 0.62
C ILE A 582 19.63 -23.21 1.97
N ARG A 583 20.94 -23.42 2.22
CA ARG A 583 21.44 -23.88 3.52
C ARG A 583 21.16 -22.85 4.63
N TYR A 584 21.40 -21.56 4.38
CA TYR A 584 21.03 -20.47 5.30
C TYR A 584 19.51 -20.42 5.57
N ARG A 585 18.67 -20.60 4.55
CA ARG A 585 17.20 -20.73 4.68
C ARG A 585 16.81 -21.93 5.54
N ALA A 586 17.48 -23.08 5.36
CA ALA A 586 17.28 -24.26 6.18
C ALA A 586 17.70 -24.04 7.65
N HIS A 587 18.84 -23.38 7.90
CA HIS A 587 19.26 -22.95 9.24
C HIS A 587 18.19 -22.11 9.94
N HIS A 588 17.64 -21.10 9.24
CA HIS A 588 16.58 -20.26 9.81
C HIS A 588 15.26 -21.03 10.03
N ASN A 589 14.88 -21.95 9.13
CA ASN A 589 13.74 -22.84 9.35
C ASN A 589 13.91 -23.72 10.61
N GLN A 590 15.12 -24.24 10.87
CA GLN A 590 15.40 -25.05 12.06
C GLN A 590 15.47 -24.19 13.34
N ARG A 591 16.03 -22.97 13.27
CA ARG A 591 15.94 -21.95 14.34
C ARG A 591 14.48 -21.68 14.73
N ARG A 592 13.59 -21.49 13.75
CA ARG A 592 12.15 -21.32 13.99
C ARG A 592 11.49 -22.57 14.59
N GLU A 593 11.88 -23.78 14.18
CA GLU A 593 11.40 -25.02 14.83
C GLU A 593 11.86 -25.13 16.29
N LEU A 594 13.13 -24.83 16.61
CA LEU A 594 13.65 -24.83 17.98
C LEU A 594 12.97 -23.80 18.88
N ALA A 595 12.80 -22.57 18.39
CA ALA A 595 12.12 -21.51 19.11
C ALA A 595 10.72 -21.96 19.58
N LEU A 596 9.93 -22.56 18.67
CA LEU A 596 8.59 -23.07 18.96
C LEU A 596 8.57 -24.30 19.91
N GLN A 597 9.62 -25.14 19.88
CA GLN A 597 9.77 -26.25 20.84
C GLN A 597 10.04 -25.72 22.27
N HIS A 598 10.90 -24.71 22.38
CA HIS A 598 11.37 -24.21 23.68
C HIS A 598 10.51 -23.09 24.28
N GLY A 599 9.72 -22.36 23.48
CA GLY A 599 8.89 -21.24 23.93
C GLY A 599 9.56 -19.88 23.73
N LEU A 600 10.38 -19.74 22.67
CA LEU A 600 11.16 -18.54 22.33
C LEU A 600 10.73 -17.94 20.98
N GLU A 601 9.54 -18.30 20.49
CA GLU A 601 8.87 -17.65 19.37
C GLU A 601 8.47 -16.19 19.68
N PRO A 602 8.37 -15.29 18.68
CA PRO A 602 7.93 -13.91 18.88
C PRO A 602 6.57 -13.80 19.56
N VAL A 603 6.41 -12.78 20.41
CA VAL A 603 5.12 -12.39 20.98
C VAL A 603 4.71 -11.05 20.38
N ALA A 604 3.48 -10.93 19.88
CA ALA A 604 3.00 -9.74 19.16
C ALA A 604 3.12 -8.42 19.95
N ASN A 605 3.13 -8.49 21.29
CA ASN A 605 3.24 -7.36 22.20
C ASN A 605 4.64 -7.24 22.86
N GLU A 606 5.67 -7.95 22.38
CA GLU A 606 6.99 -7.93 23.01
C GLU A 606 7.68 -6.57 22.88
N THR A 607 8.23 -6.08 24.00
CA THR A 607 9.11 -4.92 24.02
C THR A 607 10.47 -5.25 23.40
N ALA A 608 11.24 -4.21 23.02
CA ALA A 608 12.59 -4.39 22.49
C ALA A 608 13.55 -5.12 23.46
N ALA A 609 13.35 -4.95 24.78
CA ALA A 609 14.14 -5.63 25.81
C ALA A 609 13.80 -7.13 25.89
N GLU A 610 12.51 -7.47 25.91
CA GLU A 610 12.05 -8.86 25.90
C GLU A 610 12.47 -9.58 24.61
N ARG A 611 12.36 -8.90 23.46
CA ARG A 611 12.87 -9.37 22.16
C ARG A 611 14.37 -9.67 22.21
N ALA A 612 15.17 -8.76 22.76
CA ALA A 612 16.61 -8.95 22.87
C ALA A 612 16.96 -10.14 23.78
N ALA A 613 16.29 -10.28 24.92
CA ALA A 613 16.46 -11.44 25.82
C ALA A 613 16.04 -12.76 25.14
N ARG A 614 14.89 -12.78 24.46
CA ARG A 614 14.37 -13.92 23.71
C ARG A 614 15.30 -14.36 22.58
N ARG A 615 15.75 -13.41 21.74
CA ARG A 615 16.71 -13.66 20.65
C ARG A 615 18.05 -14.17 21.19
N ARG A 616 18.54 -13.64 22.32
CA ARG A 616 19.78 -14.12 22.96
C ARG A 616 19.65 -15.55 23.49
N ALA A 617 18.55 -15.87 24.17
CA ALA A 617 18.29 -17.23 24.66
C ALA A 617 18.14 -18.23 23.50
N LEU A 618 17.58 -17.79 22.36
CA LEU A 618 17.48 -18.59 21.13
C LEU A 618 18.85 -18.79 20.46
N ASP A 619 19.68 -17.75 20.38
CA ASP A 619 21.06 -17.87 19.88
C ASP A 619 21.89 -18.86 20.72
N GLU A 620 21.82 -18.76 22.05
CA GLU A 620 22.51 -19.65 23.00
C GLU A 620 21.99 -21.11 22.99
N LEU A 621 20.86 -21.36 22.33
CA LEU A 621 20.31 -22.69 22.06
C LEU A 621 20.71 -23.20 20.66
N CYS A 622 20.63 -22.35 19.63
CA CYS A 622 21.06 -22.66 18.27
C CYS A 622 22.54 -23.03 18.21
N GLU A 623 23.41 -22.28 18.90
CA GLU A 623 24.86 -22.53 18.96
C GLU A 623 25.22 -23.85 19.67
N LYS A 624 24.27 -24.48 20.36
CA LYS A 624 24.44 -25.80 21.03
C LYS A 624 23.73 -26.93 20.29
N THR A 625 22.98 -26.65 19.23
CA THR A 625 22.16 -27.63 18.52
C THR A 625 22.74 -27.92 17.13
N PRO A 626 23.11 -29.18 16.83
CA PRO A 626 23.52 -29.60 15.50
C PRO A 626 22.45 -29.30 14.44
N PHE A 627 22.90 -28.88 13.26
CA PHE A 627 22.05 -28.76 12.08
C PHE A 627 21.63 -30.14 11.58
N ASP A 628 20.35 -30.29 11.23
CA ASP A 628 19.78 -31.54 10.71
C ASP A 628 19.75 -31.52 9.17
N PRO A 629 20.69 -32.21 8.48
CA PRO A 629 20.71 -32.23 7.02
C PRO A 629 19.53 -33.00 6.41
N SER A 630 18.81 -33.85 7.16
CA SER A 630 17.65 -34.58 6.63
C SER A 630 16.44 -33.67 6.36
N LYS A 631 16.44 -32.47 6.94
CA LYS A 631 15.45 -31.41 6.69
C LYS A 631 15.83 -30.48 5.53
N LEU A 632 17.05 -30.55 5.02
CA LEU A 632 17.46 -29.78 3.84
C LEU A 632 16.74 -30.35 2.61
N ARG A 633 15.92 -29.53 1.97
CA ARG A 633 15.23 -29.87 0.72
C ARG A 633 15.82 -29.07 -0.42
N LEU A 634 16.00 -29.74 -1.55
CA LEU A 634 16.43 -29.16 -2.82
C LEU A 634 15.22 -29.12 -3.77
N ASN A 635 15.10 -28.03 -4.52
CA ASN A 635 14.16 -27.84 -5.60
C ASN A 635 14.89 -28.03 -6.95
N ASP A 636 14.16 -28.29 -8.02
CA ASP A 636 14.60 -28.00 -9.41
C ASP A 636 16.08 -28.16 -9.80
N ASP A 637 16.81 -27.05 -9.92
CA ASP A 637 18.18 -26.92 -10.44
C ASP A 637 19.23 -26.74 -9.33
N GLU A 638 18.84 -27.02 -8.08
CA GLU A 638 19.62 -26.85 -6.87
C GLU A 638 20.51 -28.08 -6.64
N ILE A 639 21.82 -27.88 -6.58
CA ILE A 639 22.82 -28.97 -6.54
C ILE A 639 22.98 -29.49 -5.11
N LYS A 640 23.01 -30.81 -4.93
CA LYS A 640 23.34 -31.43 -3.63
C LYS A 640 24.82 -31.22 -3.32
N ILE A 641 25.12 -30.34 -2.35
CA ILE A 641 26.48 -30.01 -1.93
C ILE A 641 26.67 -30.20 -0.42
N ASP A 642 27.79 -30.81 -0.04
CA ASP A 642 28.16 -31.04 1.36
C ASP A 642 28.66 -29.76 2.09
N VAL A 643 28.62 -29.79 3.43
CA VAL A 643 29.16 -28.71 4.29
C VAL A 643 30.61 -28.41 3.96
N GLU A 644 31.45 -29.43 3.83
CA GLU A 644 32.89 -29.24 3.66
C GLU A 644 33.22 -28.69 2.27
N THR A 645 32.43 -29.00 1.24
CA THR A 645 32.57 -28.36 -0.07
C THR A 645 32.25 -26.86 0.00
N LEU A 646 31.16 -26.46 0.67
CA LEU A 646 30.80 -25.05 0.84
C LEU A 646 31.81 -24.30 1.73
N ARG A 647 32.30 -24.93 2.80
CA ARG A 647 33.34 -24.40 3.70
C ARG A 647 34.67 -24.18 3.00
N ASN A 648 35.13 -25.15 2.20
CA ASN A 648 36.38 -25.02 1.45
C ASN A 648 36.28 -24.01 0.29
N TRP A 649 35.08 -23.74 -0.23
CA TRP A 649 34.84 -22.76 -1.30
C TRP A 649 34.66 -21.31 -0.79
N PHE A 650 33.90 -21.10 0.30
CA PHE A 650 33.59 -19.76 0.81
C PHE A 650 34.39 -19.34 2.06
N GLY A 651 35.05 -20.31 2.73
CA GLY A 651 35.72 -20.16 4.03
C GLY A 651 34.83 -20.58 5.21
N VAL A 652 35.43 -21.19 6.23
CA VAL A 652 34.67 -21.83 7.33
C VAL A 652 33.81 -20.84 8.12
N TYR A 653 34.23 -19.57 8.27
CA TYR A 653 33.44 -18.50 8.90
C TYR A 653 32.02 -18.30 8.34
N VAL A 654 31.73 -18.75 7.11
CA VAL A 654 30.39 -18.66 6.50
C VAL A 654 29.46 -19.78 6.99
N LEU A 655 30.01 -20.94 7.34
CA LEU A 655 29.29 -22.08 7.94
C LEU A 655 30.10 -22.58 9.15
N PRO A 656 30.18 -21.77 10.22
CA PRO A 656 31.16 -21.96 11.28
C PRO A 656 30.94 -23.29 12.01
N SER A 657 32.03 -23.84 12.53
CA SER A 657 31.96 -24.88 13.54
C SER A 657 31.87 -24.28 14.95
N PRO A 658 31.32 -24.99 15.95
CA PRO A 658 31.20 -24.54 17.33
C PRO A 658 32.45 -23.86 17.90
N THR A 659 33.64 -24.43 17.69
CA THR A 659 34.91 -23.84 18.15
C THR A 659 35.18 -22.44 17.55
N ILE A 660 34.77 -22.20 16.30
CA ILE A 660 34.87 -20.89 15.61
C ILE A 660 33.77 -19.92 16.05
N VAL A 661 32.56 -20.41 16.35
CA VAL A 661 31.53 -19.56 16.98
C VAL A 661 32.04 -19.08 18.33
N GLU A 662 32.60 -19.98 19.14
CA GLU A 662 33.08 -19.65 20.47
C GLU A 662 34.31 -18.72 20.46
N SER A 663 35.28 -18.90 19.55
CA SER A 663 36.43 -17.98 19.44
C SER A 663 36.00 -16.55 19.12
N VAL A 664 34.99 -16.38 18.25
CA VAL A 664 34.43 -15.08 17.83
C VAL A 664 33.47 -14.50 18.90
N MET A 665 32.87 -15.33 19.76
CA MET A 665 32.06 -14.85 20.90
C MET A 665 32.91 -14.44 22.11
N ARG A 666 33.94 -15.23 22.47
CA ARG A 666 34.83 -14.99 23.63
C ARG A 666 35.80 -13.82 23.45
N THR A 667 35.97 -13.29 22.23
CA THR A 667 36.94 -12.21 21.94
C THR A 667 36.42 -10.83 22.35
N GLU A 668 36.56 -10.52 23.65
CA GLU A 668 36.42 -9.15 24.17
C GLU A 668 37.76 -8.41 24.10
N GLY A 669 37.90 -7.52 23.12
CA GLY A 669 39.07 -6.62 22.98
C GLY A 669 40.30 -7.21 22.25
N GLY A 670 40.27 -8.48 21.86
CA GLY A 670 41.33 -9.08 21.03
C GLY A 670 41.26 -8.70 19.54
N ALA A 671 42.32 -8.98 18.79
CA ALA A 671 42.32 -8.85 17.33
C ALA A 671 41.30 -9.83 16.72
N LEU A 672 40.25 -9.29 16.11
CA LEU A 672 39.19 -10.05 15.46
C LEU A 672 39.74 -10.76 14.21
N ASN A 673 39.77 -12.11 14.24
CA ASN A 673 40.32 -12.95 13.16
C ASN A 673 39.21 -13.64 12.35
N LEU A 674 39.27 -13.53 11.02
CA LEU A 674 38.29 -14.15 10.12
C LEU A 674 38.73 -15.58 9.79
N HIS A 675 38.09 -16.57 10.42
CA HIS A 675 38.47 -17.98 10.31
C HIS A 675 38.15 -18.57 8.92
N LEU A 676 39.10 -18.46 7.98
CA LEU A 676 38.99 -19.06 6.65
C LEU A 676 39.08 -20.60 6.68
N GLN A 677 39.87 -21.14 7.61
CA GLN A 677 40.09 -22.58 7.82
C GLN A 677 39.53 -23.02 9.18
N HIS A 678 39.41 -24.34 9.38
CA HIS A 678 38.97 -24.95 10.63
C HIS A 678 39.87 -24.60 11.82
N ALA A 679 39.26 -24.46 12.99
CA ALA A 679 39.98 -24.39 14.27
C ALA A 679 40.24 -25.80 14.82
N ALA A 680 41.29 -25.94 15.66
CA ALA A 680 41.51 -27.14 16.44
C ALA A 680 40.56 -27.17 17.64
N ASP A 681 39.82 -28.27 17.81
CA ASP A 681 38.97 -28.55 18.97
C ASP A 681 39.81 -29.00 20.17
N GLU A 682 39.18 -29.21 21.33
CA GLU A 682 39.84 -29.69 22.57
C GLU A 682 40.63 -31.01 22.37
N LEU A 683 40.25 -31.82 21.37
CA LEU A 683 40.91 -33.08 20.98
C LEU A 683 42.08 -32.90 19.98
N ASN A 684 42.48 -31.66 19.66
CA ASN A 684 43.44 -31.29 18.61
C ASN A 684 43.05 -31.77 17.19
N THR A 685 41.78 -32.07 16.96
CA THR A 685 41.19 -32.36 15.63
C THR A 685 40.52 -31.12 15.05
N ALA A 686 40.39 -31.04 13.73
CA ALA A 686 39.58 -30.00 13.09
C ALA A 686 38.10 -30.19 13.43
N ASP A 687 37.44 -29.17 14.00
CA ASP A 687 36.00 -29.25 14.30
C ASP A 687 35.16 -29.09 13.01
N THR A 688 34.61 -30.19 12.51
CA THR A 688 33.72 -30.22 11.34
C THR A 688 32.23 -30.21 11.71
N ARG A 689 31.84 -30.06 12.97
CA ARG A 689 30.41 -29.97 13.36
C ARG A 689 29.74 -28.76 12.69
N GLU A 690 28.49 -28.89 12.27
CA GLU A 690 27.63 -27.78 11.84
C GLU A 690 26.52 -27.61 12.87
N HIS A 691 26.48 -26.46 13.55
CA HIS A 691 25.39 -26.08 14.47
C HIS A 691 24.53 -24.98 13.84
N ILE A 692 23.33 -24.75 14.38
CA ILE A 692 22.38 -23.80 13.79
C ILE A 692 22.88 -22.36 13.94
N LEU A 693 22.90 -21.61 12.82
CA LEU A 693 23.39 -20.23 12.77
C LEU A 693 22.69 -19.30 13.77
N SER A 694 23.47 -18.47 14.46
CA SER A 694 22.99 -17.49 15.44
C SER A 694 23.06 -16.05 14.92
N SER A 695 22.19 -15.18 15.43
CA SER A 695 22.17 -13.77 15.05
C SER A 695 23.43 -13.04 15.55
N ARG A 696 23.85 -13.30 16.79
CA ARG A 696 25.03 -12.68 17.40
C ARG A 696 26.35 -13.02 16.70
N TYR A 697 26.49 -14.24 16.15
CA TYR A 697 27.67 -14.61 15.37
C TYR A 697 27.82 -13.77 14.10
N LEU A 698 26.75 -13.69 13.29
CA LEU A 698 26.76 -12.88 12.07
C LEU A 698 26.91 -11.38 12.38
N ASN A 699 26.42 -10.89 13.52
CA ASN A 699 26.67 -9.51 13.95
C ASN A 699 28.12 -9.24 14.34
N ARG A 700 28.83 -10.20 14.96
CA ARG A 700 30.29 -10.06 15.15
C ARG A 700 31.02 -10.06 13.80
N LEU A 701 30.62 -10.92 12.85
CA LEU A 701 31.21 -10.91 11.50
C LEU A 701 30.99 -9.59 10.75
N LEU A 702 29.83 -8.93 10.91
CA LEU A 702 29.57 -7.62 10.31
C LEU A 702 30.50 -6.50 10.81
N LEU A 703 31.26 -6.70 11.90
CA LEU A 703 32.29 -5.76 12.36
C LEU A 703 33.61 -5.85 11.55
N PHE A 704 33.80 -6.93 10.77
CA PHE A 704 35.01 -7.14 9.98
C PHE A 704 34.89 -6.48 8.60
N GLU A 705 35.82 -5.58 8.26
CA GLU A 705 35.90 -4.96 6.94
C GLU A 705 35.97 -5.99 5.80
N GLY A 706 36.80 -7.03 5.94
CA GLY A 706 36.88 -8.12 4.95
C GLY A 706 35.56 -8.87 4.73
N PHE A 707 34.77 -9.07 5.80
CA PHE A 707 33.43 -9.64 5.70
C PHE A 707 32.46 -8.66 5.03
N GLN A 708 32.47 -7.38 5.44
CA GLN A 708 31.66 -6.33 4.81
C GLN A 708 31.90 -6.27 3.29
N HIS A 709 33.16 -6.35 2.82
CA HIS A 709 33.44 -6.42 1.39
C HIS A 709 32.87 -7.69 0.73
N ARG A 710 33.06 -8.88 1.30
CA ARG A 710 32.49 -10.13 0.73
C ARG A 710 30.96 -10.12 0.69
N TRP A 711 30.31 -9.53 1.70
CA TRP A 711 28.85 -9.44 1.85
C TRP A 711 28.22 -8.24 1.11
N ASN A 712 28.97 -7.63 0.18
CA ASN A 712 28.58 -6.49 -0.68
C ASN A 712 28.20 -5.20 0.10
N ARG A 713 28.85 -4.99 1.25
CA ARG A 713 28.59 -3.92 2.23
C ARG A 713 29.78 -3.03 2.56
N GLY A 714 30.95 -3.21 1.94
CA GLY A 714 32.16 -2.38 2.20
C GLY A 714 31.96 -0.87 2.13
N PHE A 715 30.94 -0.38 1.40
CA PHE A 715 30.53 1.02 1.41
C PHE A 715 30.23 1.58 2.82
N THR A 716 29.85 0.74 3.80
CA THR A 716 29.51 1.19 5.16
C THR A 716 30.66 1.94 5.83
N LYS A 717 31.92 1.57 5.54
CA LYS A 717 33.11 2.28 6.04
C LYS A 717 33.24 3.71 5.47
N GLU A 718 32.78 3.93 4.25
CA GLU A 718 32.87 5.22 3.55
C GLU A 718 31.68 6.16 3.85
N VAL A 719 30.56 5.62 4.36
CA VAL A 719 29.35 6.40 4.70
C VAL A 719 29.06 6.51 6.20
N ALA A 720 29.80 5.80 7.07
CA ALA A 720 29.64 5.89 8.52
C ALA A 720 29.74 7.35 9.01
N GLY A 721 28.72 7.80 9.76
CA GLY A 721 28.63 9.16 10.30
C GLY A 721 28.27 10.26 9.31
N LYS A 722 28.24 9.98 8.00
CA LYS A 722 27.76 10.96 6.99
C LYS A 722 26.24 11.13 7.07
N ALA A 723 25.76 12.27 6.60
CA ALA A 723 24.33 12.51 6.38
C ALA A 723 23.83 11.67 5.19
N PRO A 724 22.52 11.34 5.15
CA PRO A 724 21.90 10.90 3.90
C PRO A 724 21.95 12.03 2.86
N GLU A 725 21.96 11.67 1.57
CA GLU A 725 21.82 12.64 0.48
C GLU A 725 20.44 13.32 0.55
N PRO A 726 20.35 14.67 0.60
CA PRO A 726 19.07 15.36 0.78
C PRO A 726 18.07 15.05 -0.35
N VAL A 727 16.85 14.67 0.03
CA VAL A 727 15.80 14.29 -0.92
C VAL A 727 14.85 15.47 -1.10
N ILE A 728 14.99 16.19 -2.21
CA ILE A 728 14.13 17.32 -2.57
C ILE A 728 12.82 16.78 -3.17
N LYS A 729 11.69 17.05 -2.51
CA LYS A 729 10.37 16.47 -2.84
C LYS A 729 9.88 16.80 -4.25
N HIS A 730 10.22 18.01 -4.72
CA HIS A 730 9.82 18.54 -6.04
C HIS A 730 11.03 18.86 -6.93
N ALA A 731 12.08 18.05 -6.85
CA ALA A 731 13.27 18.16 -7.72
C ALA A 731 12.88 18.18 -9.21
N GLN A 732 13.35 19.19 -9.94
CA GLN A 732 13.02 19.39 -11.35
C GLN A 732 14.17 18.97 -12.28
N PRO A 733 13.90 18.28 -13.39
CA PRO A 733 14.92 18.00 -14.39
C PRO A 733 15.32 19.27 -15.16
N PRO A 734 16.53 19.32 -15.75
CA PRO A 734 17.00 20.46 -16.54
C PRO A 734 16.16 20.74 -17.80
N GLU A 735 15.32 19.78 -18.20
CA GLU A 735 14.33 19.91 -19.28
C GLU A 735 13.08 20.71 -18.88
N VAL A 736 12.79 20.83 -17.58
CA VAL A 736 11.69 21.63 -17.02
C VAL A 736 12.24 22.97 -16.52
N LEU A 737 13.37 22.97 -15.80
CA LEU A 737 14.10 24.18 -15.36
C LEU A 737 14.57 25.10 -16.51
N LYS A 738 14.39 24.70 -17.77
CA LYS A 738 14.60 25.57 -18.94
C LYS A 738 13.46 26.54 -19.18
N TYR A 739 12.25 26.23 -18.70
CA TYR A 739 11.06 27.06 -18.87
C TYR A 739 10.85 28.03 -17.70
N PHE A 740 11.59 27.84 -16.61
CA PHE A 740 11.55 28.73 -15.45
C PHE A 740 12.21 30.05 -15.80
N ASP A 741 11.60 31.17 -15.41
CA ASP A 741 12.22 32.49 -15.54
C ASP A 741 13.37 32.71 -14.52
N ALA A 742 13.92 33.92 -14.45
CA ALA A 742 15.04 34.21 -13.55
C ALA A 742 14.65 34.21 -12.06
N GLU A 743 13.40 34.55 -11.73
CA GLU A 743 12.87 34.67 -10.37
C GLU A 743 12.30 33.32 -9.88
N GLU A 744 11.57 32.60 -10.73
CA GLU A 744 11.16 31.20 -10.50
C GLU A 744 12.38 30.30 -10.29
N ARG A 745 13.44 30.49 -11.08
CA ARG A 745 14.69 29.73 -10.90
C ARG A 745 15.43 30.14 -9.64
N ALA A 746 15.37 31.40 -9.21
CA ALA A 746 15.88 31.82 -7.91
C ALA A 746 15.10 31.18 -6.75
N MET A 747 13.76 31.21 -6.81
CA MET A 747 12.86 30.56 -5.87
C MET A 747 13.12 29.05 -5.77
N TYR A 748 13.34 28.38 -6.91
CA TYR A 748 13.69 26.95 -6.93
C TYR A 748 15.04 26.66 -6.24
N GLN A 749 16.08 27.47 -6.50
CA GLN A 749 17.37 27.30 -5.81
C GLN A 749 17.25 27.59 -4.30
N GLN A 750 16.48 28.61 -3.91
CA GLN A 750 16.18 28.89 -2.52
C GLN A 750 15.42 27.73 -1.84
N TYR A 751 14.43 27.12 -2.51
CA TYR A 751 13.73 25.94 -2.03
C TYR A 751 14.65 24.72 -1.86
N VAL A 752 15.49 24.44 -2.87
CA VAL A 752 16.52 23.37 -2.81
C VAL A 752 17.48 23.61 -1.65
N GLN A 753 17.93 24.84 -1.45
CA GLN A 753 18.79 25.20 -0.33
C GLN A 753 18.08 24.97 1.01
N GLN A 754 16.87 25.52 1.18
CA GLN A 754 16.14 25.45 2.45
C GLN A 754 15.79 24.01 2.86
N GLU A 755 15.39 23.14 1.93
CA GLU A 755 15.17 21.72 2.23
C GLU A 755 16.50 20.98 2.51
N SER A 756 17.59 21.33 1.82
CA SER A 756 18.92 20.74 2.08
C SER A 756 19.44 21.12 3.46
N ASP A 757 19.43 22.42 3.80
CA ASP A 757 19.87 22.95 5.09
C ASP A 757 18.98 22.44 6.24
N ALA A 758 17.67 22.29 6.01
CA ALA A 758 16.75 21.67 6.97
C ALA A 758 17.10 20.19 7.21
N GLN A 759 17.27 19.38 6.16
CA GLN A 759 17.57 17.95 6.30
C GLN A 759 18.98 17.71 6.89
N LEU A 760 19.97 18.54 6.54
CA LEU A 760 21.31 18.49 7.12
C LEU A 760 21.35 18.96 8.58
N SER A 761 20.55 19.96 8.97
CA SER A 761 20.44 20.38 10.38
C SER A 761 19.63 19.39 11.23
N GLU A 762 18.63 18.70 10.67
CA GLU A 762 17.96 17.54 11.30
C GLU A 762 19.01 16.44 11.56
N TRP A 763 19.84 16.09 10.56
CA TRP A 763 20.93 15.12 10.75
C TRP A 763 21.98 15.57 11.76
N ALA A 764 22.39 16.85 11.74
CA ALA A 764 23.36 17.37 12.71
C ALA A 764 22.86 17.28 14.17
N LYS A 765 21.55 17.40 14.40
CA LYS A 765 20.93 17.15 15.71
C LYS A 765 20.87 15.67 16.05
N MET A 766 20.43 14.82 15.11
CA MET A 766 20.39 13.36 15.30
C MET A 766 21.79 12.79 15.64
N ALA A 767 22.82 13.23 14.93
CA ALA A 767 24.20 12.76 15.07
C ALA A 767 24.87 13.13 16.41
N ARG A 768 24.44 14.23 17.06
CA ARG A 768 24.91 14.58 18.42
C ARG A 768 24.29 13.71 19.52
N GLY A 769 23.20 12.98 19.23
CA GLY A 769 22.59 12.03 20.17
C GLY A 769 22.10 12.63 21.50
N ARG A 770 21.81 13.93 21.52
CA ARG A 770 21.51 14.71 22.74
C ARG A 770 20.22 14.25 23.41
N ARG A 771 20.19 14.25 24.75
CA ARG A 771 19.02 13.82 25.55
C ARG A 771 18.65 14.85 26.60
N TYR A 772 17.35 15.02 26.85
CA TYR A 772 16.84 15.95 27.84
C TYR A 772 16.93 15.36 29.25
N ILE A 773 17.73 15.97 30.12
CA ILE A 773 17.96 15.54 31.50
C ILE A 773 17.04 16.36 32.41
N PRO A 774 15.94 15.77 32.95
CA PRO A 774 14.93 16.50 33.71
C PRO A 774 15.47 17.07 35.02
N GLU A 775 16.45 16.41 35.66
CA GLU A 775 17.12 16.86 36.88
C GLU A 775 17.89 18.18 36.73
N LYS A 776 18.13 18.61 35.47
CA LYS A 776 18.88 19.82 35.10
C LYS A 776 18.11 20.73 34.15
N GLU A 777 16.90 20.32 33.77
CA GLU A 777 16.02 20.94 32.76
C GLU A 777 16.69 21.27 31.40
N GLN A 778 17.77 20.56 31.04
CA GLN A 778 18.67 20.88 29.92
C GLN A 778 18.99 19.65 29.06
N TYR A 779 19.43 19.87 27.81
CA TYR A 779 19.97 18.81 26.96
C TYR A 779 21.44 18.49 27.27
N GLY A 780 21.73 17.20 27.52
CA GLY A 780 23.07 16.65 27.68
C GLY A 780 23.60 15.97 26.41
N GLU A 781 24.91 16.12 26.16
CA GLU A 781 25.69 15.49 25.08
C GLU A 781 26.83 14.65 25.67
N VAL A 782 27.08 13.44 25.15
CA VAL A 782 28.18 12.59 25.63
C VAL A 782 29.51 13.04 25.04
N VAL A 783 30.41 13.54 25.88
CA VAL A 783 31.76 14.00 25.49
C VAL A 783 32.83 12.94 25.73
N GLY A 784 32.64 12.11 26.76
CA GLY A 784 33.56 11.02 27.10
C GLY A 784 32.83 9.71 27.41
N GLN A 785 33.44 8.59 27.05
CA GLN A 785 33.00 7.24 27.42
C GLN A 785 34.16 6.54 28.13
N GLY A 786 33.92 6.05 29.35
CA GLY A 786 34.89 5.23 30.07
C GLY A 786 34.91 3.77 29.57
N TYR A 787 35.73 2.95 30.23
CA TYR A 787 35.68 1.50 30.03
C TYR A 787 34.38 0.92 30.62
N LYS A 788 33.93 -0.21 30.08
CA LYS A 788 32.81 -0.96 30.67
C LYS A 788 33.19 -1.47 32.05
N VAL A 789 32.35 -1.19 33.05
CA VAL A 789 32.53 -1.58 34.45
C VAL A 789 31.38 -2.49 34.86
N HIS A 790 31.70 -3.64 35.46
CA HIS A 790 30.69 -4.44 36.13
C HIS A 790 30.32 -3.76 37.46
N VAL A 791 29.05 -3.51 37.68
CA VAL A 791 28.46 -2.90 38.88
C VAL A 791 27.44 -3.84 39.51
N VAL A 792 27.11 -3.58 40.78
CA VAL A 792 26.10 -4.29 41.56
C VAL A 792 25.40 -3.26 42.45
N ASP A 793 24.10 -3.40 42.66
CA ASP A 793 23.39 -2.51 43.58
C ASP A 793 23.45 -3.05 45.02
N VAL A 794 23.62 -2.14 45.97
CA VAL A 794 23.58 -2.42 47.40
C VAL A 794 22.51 -1.55 48.06
N GLN A 795 21.70 -2.15 48.94
CA GLN A 795 20.62 -1.46 49.65
C GLN A 795 21.03 -1.19 51.10
N ASP A 796 20.97 0.07 51.53
CA ASP A 796 21.22 0.47 52.92
C ASP A 796 20.23 -0.17 53.91
N GLN A 797 20.77 -0.65 55.03
CA GLN A 797 20.01 -1.28 56.10
C GLN A 797 19.12 -0.29 56.88
N GLU A 798 19.52 0.98 56.99
CA GLU A 798 18.81 1.96 57.84
C GLU A 798 17.77 2.78 57.07
N THR A 799 18.12 3.30 55.90
CA THR A 799 17.24 4.14 55.06
C THR A 799 16.52 3.38 53.95
N GLY A 800 16.97 2.17 53.60
CA GLY A 800 16.48 1.42 52.45
C GLY A 800 16.90 1.98 51.09
N ALA A 801 17.72 3.02 51.04
CA ALA A 801 18.24 3.62 49.81
C ALA A 801 19.13 2.64 49.03
N VAL A 802 19.13 2.74 47.70
CA VAL A 802 19.90 1.86 46.80
C VAL A 802 21.07 2.63 46.18
N LEU A 803 22.27 2.06 46.26
CA LEU A 803 23.51 2.61 45.73
C LEU A 803 24.13 1.63 44.73
N THR A 804 24.52 2.11 43.55
CA THR A 804 25.23 1.29 42.55
C THR A 804 26.74 1.36 42.78
N VAL A 805 27.38 0.22 43.06
CA VAL A 805 28.82 0.13 43.39
C VAL A 805 29.54 -0.76 42.38
N SER A 806 30.78 -0.43 42.02
CA SER A 806 31.56 -1.30 41.11
C SER A 806 31.95 -2.62 41.76
N ALA A 807 31.70 -3.72 41.05
CA ALA A 807 31.99 -5.08 41.53
C ALA A 807 33.47 -5.26 41.90
N LYS A 808 34.37 -4.59 41.17
CA LYS A 808 35.82 -4.61 41.41
C LYS A 808 36.26 -3.97 42.74
N LEU A 809 35.46 -3.08 43.32
CA LEU A 809 35.66 -2.63 44.70
C LEU A 809 35.10 -3.66 45.70
N LEU A 810 33.92 -4.23 45.39
CA LEU A 810 33.28 -5.27 46.19
C LEU A 810 34.07 -6.60 46.22
N GLU A 811 34.88 -6.91 45.20
CA GLU A 811 35.74 -8.11 45.16
C GLU A 811 36.61 -8.24 46.41
N LYS A 812 37.15 -7.11 46.92
CA LYS A 812 38.00 -7.12 48.12
C LYS A 812 37.22 -7.39 49.41
N SER A 813 35.99 -6.87 49.54
CA SER A 813 35.13 -7.13 50.70
C SER A 813 34.47 -8.51 50.62
N ALA A 814 34.15 -8.99 49.41
CA ALA A 814 33.63 -10.34 49.18
C ALA A 814 34.70 -11.43 49.42
N ALA A 815 35.96 -11.18 49.02
CA ALA A 815 37.08 -12.06 49.35
C ALA A 815 37.42 -12.07 50.85
N ALA A 816 37.02 -11.03 51.59
CA ALA A 816 37.10 -10.99 53.06
C ALA A 816 35.88 -11.61 53.76
N ALA A 817 34.87 -12.07 53.02
CA ALA A 817 33.60 -12.59 53.52
C ALA A 817 33.39 -14.13 53.59
N PRO A 818 34.37 -15.04 53.31
CA PRO A 818 34.21 -16.47 53.59
C PRO A 818 35.05 -16.92 54.80
N ALA A 819 34.40 -17.08 55.97
CA ALA A 819 35.02 -17.74 57.14
C ALA A 819 34.01 -18.30 58.16
N ASN A 820 32.92 -17.57 58.46
CA ASN A 820 32.06 -17.84 59.61
C ASN A 820 30.65 -18.38 59.25
N SER A 821 30.56 -19.50 58.54
CA SER A 821 29.31 -20.28 58.45
C SER A 821 29.47 -21.78 58.17
N GLU A 822 30.62 -22.39 58.51
CA GLU A 822 30.75 -23.86 58.48
C GLU A 822 30.18 -24.49 59.76
N SER A 823 28.85 -24.63 59.86
CA SER A 823 28.21 -25.69 60.67
C SER A 823 26.69 -25.78 60.45
N ALA A 824 26.18 -27.02 60.52
CA ALA A 824 24.79 -27.39 60.83
C ALA A 824 23.64 -26.80 59.98
N GLY A 825 23.41 -27.40 58.81
CA GLY A 825 22.12 -28.04 58.44
C GLY A 825 20.79 -27.26 58.50
N ASN A 826 20.15 -27.16 57.33
CA ASN A 826 18.69 -27.00 57.17
C ASN A 826 18.02 -25.75 57.73
N SER A 827 18.41 -24.56 57.26
CA SER A 827 17.42 -23.52 56.95
C SER A 827 17.82 -22.73 55.70
N ALA A 828 16.97 -22.73 54.67
CA ALA A 828 17.22 -22.06 53.41
C ALA A 828 16.78 -20.58 53.47
N ALA A 829 17.38 -19.81 54.38
CA ALA A 829 17.30 -18.36 54.40
C ALA A 829 18.54 -17.79 53.68
N SER A 830 18.33 -17.00 52.63
CA SER A 830 19.44 -16.37 51.90
C SER A 830 20.13 -15.32 52.76
N SER A 831 21.34 -15.61 53.23
CA SER A 831 22.22 -14.63 53.87
C SER A 831 22.67 -13.59 52.83
N ALA A 832 21.91 -12.50 52.71
CA ALA A 832 22.29 -11.39 51.84
C ALA A 832 23.65 -10.85 52.27
N LEU A 833 24.58 -10.71 51.31
CA LEU A 833 25.96 -10.31 51.60
C LEU A 833 25.95 -8.87 52.14
N MET A 834 26.23 -8.71 53.44
CA MET A 834 26.35 -7.40 54.06
C MET A 834 27.75 -6.85 53.80
N VAL A 835 27.84 -5.72 53.11
CA VAL A 835 29.07 -5.00 52.83
C VAL A 835 29.00 -3.63 53.50
N ARG A 836 30.11 -3.19 54.09
CA ARG A 836 30.22 -1.83 54.62
C ARG A 836 30.85 -0.89 53.60
N VAL A 837 30.17 0.21 53.31
CA VAL A 837 30.65 1.31 52.45
C VAL A 837 30.63 2.57 53.32
N ASP A 838 31.75 3.27 53.42
CA ASP A 838 31.95 4.48 54.24
C ASP A 838 31.45 4.41 55.70
N GLY A 839 31.36 3.18 56.23
CA GLY A 839 30.92 2.86 57.60
C GLY A 839 29.48 2.37 57.71
N GLN A 840 28.61 2.70 56.75
CA GLN A 840 27.22 2.24 56.69
C GLN A 840 27.13 0.79 56.20
N ALA A 841 26.05 0.09 56.55
CA ALA A 841 25.88 -1.34 56.26
C ALA A 841 24.83 -1.54 55.16
N HIS A 842 25.24 -2.10 54.03
CA HIS A 842 24.38 -2.34 52.87
C HIS A 842 24.30 -3.82 52.54
N PHE A 843 23.13 -4.30 52.11
CA PHE A 843 22.93 -5.64 51.58
C PHE A 843 23.06 -5.64 50.06
N VAL A 844 23.87 -6.54 49.50
CA VAL A 844 23.95 -6.72 48.04
C VAL A 844 22.64 -7.27 47.50
N LEU A 845 22.04 -6.58 46.52
CA LEU A 845 20.76 -6.98 45.94
C LEU A 845 20.94 -8.17 44.97
N PRO A 846 20.24 -9.30 45.15
CA PRO A 846 20.41 -10.49 44.33
C PRO A 846 19.96 -10.23 42.88
N GLY A 847 20.83 -10.57 41.92
CA GLY A 847 20.56 -10.38 40.49
C GLY A 847 20.77 -8.97 39.94
N SER A 848 21.16 -7.99 40.77
CA SER A 848 21.43 -6.60 40.34
C SER A 848 22.74 -6.41 39.54
N GLY A 849 23.55 -7.46 39.42
CA GLY A 849 24.84 -7.44 38.73
C GLY A 849 24.70 -7.16 37.24
N ARG A 850 25.27 -6.05 36.77
CA ARG A 850 25.19 -5.61 35.36
C ARG A 850 26.45 -4.88 34.92
N THR A 851 26.66 -4.78 33.61
CA THR A 851 27.79 -4.06 33.02
C THR A 851 27.31 -2.74 32.44
N VAL A 852 27.82 -1.63 32.98
CA VAL A 852 27.51 -0.25 32.56
C VAL A 852 28.77 0.45 32.06
N THR A 853 28.58 1.53 31.31
CA THR A 853 29.64 2.43 30.85
C THR A 853 29.46 3.78 31.56
N PRO A 854 30.46 4.29 32.31
CA PRO A 854 30.40 5.65 32.83
C PRO A 854 30.61 6.64 31.67
N LEU A 855 29.75 7.65 31.61
CA LEU A 855 29.72 8.69 30.58
C LEU A 855 30.02 10.05 31.20
N SER A 856 30.89 10.83 30.55
CA SER A 856 31.06 12.25 30.84
C SER A 856 30.13 13.04 29.92
N VAL A 857 29.06 13.60 30.49
CA VAL A 857 27.98 14.30 29.78
C VAL A 857 28.14 15.81 29.98
N ARG A 858 28.13 16.58 28.89
CA ARG A 858 28.15 18.04 28.88
C ARG A 858 26.73 18.59 28.70
N LEU A 859 26.33 19.51 29.57
CA LEU A 859 25.06 20.22 29.52
C LEU A 859 25.11 21.47 28.61
N GLU A 860 23.95 22.05 28.33
CA GLU A 860 23.83 23.33 27.60
C GLU A 860 24.49 24.52 28.34
N SER A 861 24.54 24.47 29.67
CA SER A 861 25.31 25.39 30.52
C SER A 861 26.84 25.33 30.30
N GLY A 862 27.34 24.31 29.60
CA GLY A 862 28.76 23.99 29.49
C GLY A 862 29.31 23.15 30.65
N GLU A 863 28.51 22.90 31.69
CA GLU A 863 28.90 22.05 32.82
C GLU A 863 29.07 20.58 32.39
N SER A 864 30.02 19.88 33.03
CA SER A 864 30.25 18.45 32.85
C SER A 864 29.76 17.65 34.07
N MET A 865 28.99 16.59 33.82
CA MET A 865 28.44 15.68 34.82
C MET A 865 28.77 14.22 34.46
N GLU A 866 29.03 13.37 35.45
CA GLU A 866 29.19 11.93 35.25
C GLU A 866 27.87 11.20 35.44
N MET A 867 27.57 10.23 34.57
CA MET A 867 26.31 9.47 34.56
C MET A 867 26.55 8.07 33.95
N THR A 868 25.75 7.05 34.29
CA THR A 868 25.83 5.75 33.60
C THR A 868 25.13 5.80 32.23
N ASP A 869 25.59 4.99 31.29
CA ASP A 869 24.92 4.76 30.01
C ASP A 869 23.49 4.23 30.18
N GLU A 870 23.24 3.38 31.17
CA GLU A 870 21.91 2.96 31.61
C GLU A 870 21.00 4.17 31.92
N ALA A 871 21.39 5.02 32.88
CA ALA A 871 20.59 6.18 33.28
C ALA A 871 20.40 7.19 32.14
N PHE A 872 21.48 7.49 31.39
CA PHE A 872 21.40 8.36 30.22
C PHE A 872 20.50 7.76 29.12
N SER A 873 20.48 6.43 28.94
CA SER A 873 19.66 5.77 27.91
C SER A 873 18.16 5.84 28.17
N ALA A 874 17.73 6.05 29.42
CA ALA A 874 16.33 6.22 29.80
C ALA A 874 15.77 7.61 29.41
N TYR A 875 16.62 8.62 29.28
CA TYR A 875 16.19 10.00 28.98
C TYR A 875 15.82 10.20 27.50
N PRO A 876 14.79 11.00 27.17
CA PRO A 876 14.33 11.19 25.80
C PRO A 876 15.33 11.99 24.96
N LEU A 877 15.51 11.58 23.71
CA LEU A 877 16.37 12.25 22.72
C LEU A 877 15.75 13.57 22.21
N GLU A 878 16.59 14.55 21.83
CA GLU A 878 16.17 15.81 21.18
C GLU A 878 15.38 15.56 19.88
N VAL A 879 15.84 14.59 19.08
CA VAL A 879 15.13 14.08 17.91
C VAL A 879 14.70 12.65 18.20
N ARG A 880 13.45 12.29 17.89
CA ARG A 880 12.94 10.94 18.17
C ARG A 880 13.70 9.89 17.34
N ALA A 881 14.11 8.82 18.01
CA ALA A 881 14.72 7.66 17.36
C ALA A 881 13.81 7.13 16.23
N SER A 882 14.41 6.88 15.07
CA SER A 882 13.74 6.45 13.85
C SER A 882 14.71 5.67 12.96
N ALA A 883 14.20 4.93 11.98
CA ALA A 883 15.03 4.09 11.11
C ALA A 883 16.06 4.91 10.28
N LYS A 884 15.84 6.21 10.05
CA LYS A 884 16.81 7.20 9.53
C LYS A 884 18.19 7.13 10.21
N TYR A 885 18.25 6.89 11.52
CA TYR A 885 19.51 6.78 12.27
C TYR A 885 20.42 5.67 11.69
N ASN A 886 19.82 4.59 11.18
CA ASN A 886 20.52 3.43 10.63
C ASN A 886 20.80 3.54 9.12
N HIS A 887 20.46 4.65 8.45
CA HIS A 887 20.51 4.75 6.99
C HIS A 887 21.89 4.39 6.41
N ALA A 888 22.99 4.72 7.11
CA ALA A 888 24.35 4.45 6.68
C ALA A 888 24.63 2.95 6.46
N LEU A 889 23.92 2.05 7.16
CA LEU A 889 24.03 0.60 6.95
C LEU A 889 23.48 0.16 5.57
N ASN A 890 22.58 0.94 4.96
CA ASN A 890 21.92 0.65 3.70
C ASN A 890 21.75 1.95 2.86
N TYR A 891 22.83 2.72 2.73
CA TYR A 891 22.82 4.08 2.18
C TYR A 891 22.10 4.16 0.83
N GLY A 892 21.13 5.07 0.73
CA GLY A 892 20.33 5.31 -0.48
C GLY A 892 19.29 4.23 -0.83
N ILE A 893 19.09 3.21 0.02
CA ILE A 893 18.18 2.07 -0.28
C ILE A 893 16.85 2.22 0.44
N GLY A 894 16.82 1.94 1.74
CA GLY A 894 15.63 1.89 2.58
C GLY A 894 16.04 1.87 4.05
N GLU A 895 15.14 2.35 4.91
CA GLU A 895 15.41 2.50 6.33
C GLU A 895 15.03 1.21 7.08
N TYR A 896 15.96 0.67 7.89
CA TYR A 896 15.77 -0.57 8.63
C TYR A 896 16.19 -0.42 10.09
N GLU A 897 15.35 -0.89 11.00
CA GLU A 897 15.62 -0.87 12.46
C GLU A 897 16.58 -1.98 12.92
N TYR A 898 16.93 -2.91 12.01
CA TYR A 898 17.71 -4.13 12.26
C TYR A 898 18.86 -4.27 11.26
N ASN A 899 19.83 -5.15 11.57
CA ASN A 899 21.00 -5.39 10.73
C ASN A 899 20.63 -6.15 9.44
N ARG A 900 20.22 -5.43 8.40
CA ARG A 900 19.87 -5.98 7.06
C ARG A 900 21.02 -6.72 6.33
N GLY A 901 22.23 -6.72 6.88
CA GLY A 901 23.35 -7.58 6.44
C GLY A 901 23.40 -8.95 7.10
N ASN A 902 22.69 -9.13 8.21
CA ASN A 902 22.57 -10.39 8.94
C ASN A 902 21.30 -11.10 8.48
N TYR A 903 21.47 -12.23 7.80
CA TYR A 903 20.33 -13.02 7.31
C TYR A 903 19.43 -13.51 8.45
N ILE A 904 20.02 -14.02 9.54
CA ILE A 904 19.26 -14.56 10.68
C ILE A 904 18.47 -13.44 11.38
N GLU A 905 19.09 -12.28 11.62
CA GLU A 905 18.42 -11.14 12.24
C GLU A 905 17.32 -10.54 11.34
N THR A 906 17.55 -10.50 10.01
CA THR A 906 16.55 -10.05 9.03
C THR A 906 15.33 -10.97 9.02
N GLN A 907 15.55 -12.29 9.00
CA GLN A 907 14.47 -13.27 8.98
C GLN A 907 13.75 -13.41 10.34
N ASP A 908 14.44 -13.17 11.46
CA ASP A 908 13.81 -12.99 12.78
C ASP A 908 12.94 -11.71 12.81
N ALA A 909 13.41 -10.58 12.27
CA ALA A 909 12.63 -9.34 12.20
C ALA A 909 11.39 -9.47 11.30
N ILE A 910 11.51 -10.20 10.18
CA ILE A 910 10.37 -10.55 9.32
C ILE A 910 9.38 -11.46 10.07
N TRP A 911 9.87 -12.40 10.90
CA TRP A 911 9.02 -13.25 11.74
C TRP A 911 8.24 -12.47 12.78
N GLU A 912 8.93 -11.57 13.49
CA GLU A 912 8.35 -10.71 14.53
C GLU A 912 7.29 -9.78 13.95
N LYS A 913 7.59 -9.13 12.81
CA LYS A 913 6.63 -8.29 12.10
C LYS A 913 5.40 -9.10 11.66
N ALA A 914 5.59 -10.25 11.02
CA ALA A 914 4.47 -11.10 10.59
C ALA A 914 3.64 -11.64 11.77
N THR A 915 4.23 -11.73 12.97
CA THR A 915 3.51 -12.10 14.21
C THR A 915 2.71 -10.92 14.78
N ALA A 916 3.26 -9.70 14.74
CA ALA A 916 2.56 -8.48 15.13
C ALA A 916 1.41 -8.12 14.17
N ASP A 917 1.63 -8.29 12.86
CA ASP A 917 0.64 -8.15 11.78
C ASP A 917 -0.39 -9.31 11.77
N GLN A 918 -0.28 -10.28 12.68
CA GLN A 918 -1.15 -11.47 12.84
C GLN A 918 -1.20 -12.43 11.61
N GLU A 919 -0.23 -12.32 10.70
CA GLU A 919 -0.02 -13.28 9.60
C GLU A 919 0.49 -14.64 10.14
N GLU A 920 1.40 -14.59 11.11
CA GLU A 920 1.96 -15.74 11.83
C GLU A 920 1.42 -15.85 13.27
N GLY A 921 1.33 -17.08 13.80
CA GLY A 921 0.88 -17.30 15.18
C GLY A 921 0.39 -18.71 15.49
N TRP A 922 0.07 -18.98 16.76
CA TRP A 922 -0.56 -20.23 17.18
C TRP A 922 -2.02 -20.30 16.72
N SER A 923 -2.36 -21.34 15.95
CA SER A 923 -3.63 -21.49 15.26
C SER A 923 -4.13 -22.94 15.33
N PRO A 924 -5.44 -23.21 15.49
CA PRO A 924 -5.98 -24.57 15.50
C PRO A 924 -5.54 -25.37 14.26
N ALA A 925 -5.11 -26.60 14.48
CA ALA A 925 -4.55 -27.46 13.44
C ALA A 925 -5.64 -28.08 12.56
N THR A 926 -5.43 -28.06 11.24
CA THR A 926 -6.24 -28.83 10.29
C THR A 926 -5.50 -30.10 9.86
N HIS A 927 -6.24 -31.06 9.32
CA HIS A 927 -5.67 -32.26 8.71
C HIS A 927 -4.66 -31.94 7.57
N ALA A 928 -4.84 -30.80 6.89
CA ALA A 928 -4.07 -30.39 5.72
C ALA A 928 -2.77 -29.63 6.04
N ASP A 929 -2.56 -29.20 7.28
CA ASP A 929 -1.43 -28.33 7.70
C ASP A 929 -0.04 -29.02 7.69
N GLY A 930 0.13 -30.13 6.97
CA GLY A 930 1.42 -30.79 6.81
C GLY A 930 1.89 -31.60 8.03
N LEU A 931 0.99 -31.90 8.98
CA LEU A 931 1.31 -32.61 10.24
C LEU A 931 2.22 -33.83 10.01
N ARG A 932 3.35 -33.86 10.73
CA ARG A 932 4.49 -34.78 10.56
C ARG A 932 5.21 -34.99 11.91
N PRO A 933 5.94 -36.10 12.10
CA PRO A 933 6.82 -36.28 13.25
C PRO A 933 7.81 -35.12 13.43
N GLY A 934 8.14 -34.80 14.68
CA GLY A 934 9.08 -33.71 15.04
C GLY A 934 8.51 -32.29 14.96
N LEU A 935 7.34 -32.08 14.36
CA LEU A 935 6.70 -30.77 14.27
C LEU A 935 6.34 -30.25 15.69
N PRO A 936 6.74 -29.02 16.07
CA PRO A 936 6.31 -28.40 17.31
C PRO A 936 4.82 -28.02 17.26
N VAL A 937 4.13 -28.29 18.37
CA VAL A 937 2.70 -28.02 18.55
C VAL A 937 2.43 -27.51 19.96
N ARG A 938 1.31 -26.82 20.15
CA ARG A 938 0.68 -26.66 21.47
C ARG A 938 -0.57 -27.52 21.50
N ALA A 939 -0.70 -28.40 22.48
CA ALA A 939 -1.82 -29.32 22.58
C ALA A 939 -2.48 -29.21 23.96
N ARG A 940 -3.81 -29.32 24.05
CA ARG A 940 -4.48 -29.40 25.34
C ARG A 940 -4.14 -30.73 26.00
N ARG A 941 -3.56 -30.66 27.19
CA ARG A 941 -3.20 -31.84 27.97
C ARG A 941 -4.46 -32.48 28.53
N ARG A 942 -4.73 -33.75 28.20
CA ARG A 942 -5.84 -34.49 28.82
C ARG A 942 -5.45 -34.83 30.26
N LEU A 943 -6.30 -34.42 31.21
CA LEU A 943 -6.09 -34.64 32.63
C LEU A 943 -6.78 -35.95 33.05
N THR A 944 -5.99 -36.93 33.46
CA THR A 944 -6.49 -38.21 33.99
C THR A 944 -6.97 -38.03 35.43
N ALA A 945 -8.23 -37.62 35.60
CA ALA A 945 -8.88 -37.60 36.90
C ALA A 945 -9.06 -39.04 37.40
N VAL A 946 -8.47 -39.35 38.56
CA VAL A 946 -8.65 -40.66 39.20
C VAL A 946 -10.01 -40.70 39.89
N GLY A 947 -11.02 -41.10 39.12
CA GLY A 947 -12.38 -41.32 39.59
C GLY A 947 -13.43 -40.36 39.01
N GLU A 948 -13.77 -40.52 37.73
CA GLU A 948 -15.18 -40.46 37.25
C GLU A 948 -15.33 -40.88 35.75
N ASP A 949 -15.22 -42.18 35.45
CA ASP A 949 -15.56 -42.76 34.13
C ASP A 949 -17.08 -42.67 33.77
N LYS A 950 -17.82 -41.79 34.45
CA LYS A 950 -19.25 -41.52 34.24
C LYS A 950 -19.49 -40.19 33.51
N ALA A 951 -18.52 -39.29 33.48
CA ALA A 951 -18.57 -38.10 32.63
C ALA A 951 -18.14 -38.48 31.20
N GLY A 952 -19.08 -38.54 30.27
CA GLY A 952 -18.84 -38.90 28.87
C GLY A 952 -18.06 -37.86 28.03
N VAL A 953 -17.27 -36.99 28.69
CA VAL A 953 -16.49 -35.90 28.08
C VAL A 953 -15.12 -35.88 28.76
N ALA A 954 -14.05 -36.03 27.98
CA ALA A 954 -12.69 -36.04 28.50
C ALA A 954 -12.26 -34.65 29.01
N ILE A 955 -11.66 -34.58 30.20
CA ILE A 955 -11.21 -33.33 30.80
C ILE A 955 -9.96 -32.82 30.07
N THR A 956 -10.11 -31.72 29.34
CA THR A 956 -9.02 -31.00 28.66
C THR A 956 -8.49 -29.88 29.56
N GLY A 957 -7.21 -29.94 29.89
CA GLY A 957 -6.47 -28.84 30.50
C GLY A 957 -5.88 -27.89 29.44
N ASP A 958 -5.01 -26.98 29.89
CA ASP A 958 -4.43 -25.94 29.04
C ASP A 958 -3.52 -26.45 27.91
N PHE A 959 -3.30 -25.57 26.93
CA PHE A 959 -2.38 -25.76 25.81
C PHE A 959 -0.92 -25.79 26.28
N GLN A 960 -0.31 -26.98 26.35
CA GLN A 960 1.10 -27.17 26.69
C GLN A 960 1.93 -27.45 25.43
N ARG A 961 3.19 -26.97 25.41
CA ARG A 961 4.14 -27.23 24.31
C ARG A 961 4.45 -28.72 24.21
N GLY A 962 4.55 -29.23 22.99
CA GLY A 962 4.96 -30.59 22.68
C GLY A 962 5.42 -30.74 21.24
N ARG A 963 5.79 -31.97 20.87
CA ARG A 963 6.14 -32.36 19.51
C ARG A 963 5.27 -33.52 19.05
N ILE A 964 4.87 -33.54 17.78
CA ILE A 964 4.20 -34.70 17.20
C ILE A 964 5.20 -35.86 17.16
N VAL A 965 4.84 -36.99 17.78
CA VAL A 965 5.54 -38.27 17.63
C VAL A 965 5.05 -38.95 16.36
N GLN A 966 3.73 -39.04 16.19
CA GLN A 966 3.09 -39.68 15.03
C GLN A 966 1.76 -39.02 14.69
N TYR A 967 1.43 -38.98 13.40
CA TYR A 967 0.10 -38.62 12.92
C TYR A 967 -0.29 -39.47 11.70
N TYR A 968 -1.25 -40.36 11.89
CA TYR A 968 -1.81 -41.16 10.82
C TYR A 968 -2.77 -40.32 9.97
N ARG A 969 -2.43 -40.08 8.70
CA ARG A 969 -3.26 -39.30 7.76
C ARG A 969 -4.43 -40.13 7.21
N GLN A 970 -4.21 -41.43 7.00
CA GLN A 970 -5.16 -42.37 6.41
C GLN A 970 -6.36 -42.61 7.35
N PRO A 971 -7.63 -42.39 6.92
CA PRO A 971 -8.80 -42.44 7.81
C PRO A 971 -9.01 -43.78 8.54
N PHE A 972 -8.58 -44.90 7.95
CA PHE A 972 -8.72 -46.23 8.57
C PHE A 972 -7.70 -46.52 9.68
N PHE A 973 -6.59 -45.76 9.75
CA PHE A 973 -5.67 -45.75 10.89
C PHE A 973 -5.95 -44.58 11.86
N ASN A 974 -6.89 -43.69 11.52
CA ASN A 974 -7.23 -42.52 12.32
C ASN A 974 -8.69 -42.11 12.09
N PRO A 975 -9.66 -42.88 12.64
CA PRO A 975 -11.08 -42.58 12.50
C PRO A 975 -11.45 -41.30 13.26
N ASP A 976 -12.60 -40.72 12.95
CA ASP A 976 -13.07 -39.53 13.64
C ASP A 976 -13.63 -39.87 15.05
N PRO A 977 -13.32 -39.08 16.10
CA PRO A 977 -12.51 -37.86 16.08
C PRO A 977 -10.99 -38.17 16.01
N ARG A 978 -10.34 -37.65 14.95
CA ARG A 978 -8.91 -37.91 14.68
C ARG A 978 -8.01 -37.55 15.85
N LEU A 979 -7.04 -38.41 16.10
CA LEU A 979 -6.03 -38.28 17.15
C LEU A 979 -4.66 -37.90 16.58
N VAL A 980 -3.85 -37.27 17.42
CA VAL A 980 -2.44 -36.93 17.19
C VAL A 980 -1.65 -37.44 18.39
N THR A 981 -0.59 -38.21 18.16
CA THR A 981 0.28 -38.71 19.23
C THR A 981 1.34 -37.63 19.53
N VAL A 982 1.22 -36.95 20.68
CA VAL A 982 2.04 -35.79 21.07
C VAL A 982 2.89 -36.14 22.29
N ALA A 983 4.18 -35.80 22.24
CA ALA A 983 5.07 -35.82 23.41
C ALA A 983 5.13 -34.40 24.02
N PHE A 984 4.70 -34.25 25.27
CA PHE A 984 4.68 -32.97 25.98
C PHE A 984 6.06 -32.58 26.51
N GLN A 985 6.55 -31.39 26.13
CA GLN A 985 7.92 -30.94 26.42
C GLN A 985 8.20 -30.79 27.92
N ALA A 986 7.19 -30.43 28.72
CA ALA A 986 7.34 -30.18 30.15
C ALA A 986 7.44 -31.45 31.02
N SER A 987 7.17 -32.64 30.47
CA SER A 987 7.15 -33.90 31.26
C SER A 987 7.61 -35.15 30.49
N GLY A 988 7.92 -35.03 29.19
CA GLY A 988 8.26 -36.16 28.33
C GLY A 988 7.08 -37.09 28.00
N VAL A 989 5.92 -36.93 28.64
CA VAL A 989 4.76 -37.82 28.49
C VAL A 989 4.23 -37.80 27.06
N VAL A 990 4.10 -39.00 26.48
CA VAL A 990 3.45 -39.22 25.19
C VAL A 990 1.97 -39.52 25.41
N GLN A 991 1.09 -38.81 24.72
CA GLN A 991 -0.36 -38.93 24.86
C GLN A 991 -1.05 -38.74 23.50
N GLU A 992 -2.17 -39.44 23.28
CA GLU A 992 -3.04 -39.19 22.14
C GLU A 992 -4.04 -38.08 22.46
N VAL A 993 -4.02 -37.02 21.64
CA VAL A 993 -4.84 -35.81 21.79
C VAL A 993 -5.69 -35.61 20.54
N PRO A 994 -6.98 -35.20 20.64
CA PRO A 994 -7.80 -34.92 19.46
C PRO A 994 -7.21 -33.81 18.59
N LEU A 995 -7.37 -33.91 17.28
CA LEU A 995 -6.88 -32.91 16.32
C LEU A 995 -7.42 -31.50 16.61
N ALA A 996 -8.67 -31.39 17.08
CA ALA A 996 -9.30 -30.12 17.47
C ALA A 996 -8.68 -29.48 18.73
N ASP A 997 -7.99 -30.26 19.55
CA ASP A 997 -7.28 -29.83 20.76
C ASP A 997 -5.78 -29.54 20.50
N VAL A 998 -5.35 -29.56 19.22
CA VAL A 998 -3.97 -29.27 18.78
C VAL A 998 -3.92 -27.95 18.01
N MET A 999 -2.91 -27.13 18.31
CA MET A 999 -2.54 -25.93 17.58
C MET A 999 -1.17 -26.09 16.93
N ILE A 1000 -1.06 -25.64 15.69
CA ILE A 1000 0.20 -25.45 14.96
C ILE A 1000 0.58 -23.97 14.97
N TRP A 1001 1.85 -23.68 14.68
CA TRP A 1001 2.25 -22.33 14.30
C TRP A 1001 1.98 -22.13 12.80
N GLN A 1002 1.08 -21.21 12.45
CA GLN A 1002 0.82 -20.83 11.07
C GLN A 1002 1.87 -19.83 10.57
N ARG A 1003 2.34 -19.99 9.33
CA ARG A 1003 3.24 -19.08 8.60
C ARG A 1003 2.50 -18.03 7.78
N ARG A 1004 1.18 -18.18 7.66
CA ARG A 1004 0.30 -17.47 6.75
C ARG A 1004 -1.16 -17.78 7.09
N TYR A 1005 -2.07 -16.95 6.60
CA TYR A 1005 -3.51 -17.17 6.70
C TYR A 1005 -4.02 -18.37 5.87
N TYR A 1006 -3.62 -18.47 4.59
CA TYR A 1006 -4.18 -19.44 3.63
C TYR A 1006 -3.47 -20.81 3.65
N GLY A 1007 -4.24 -21.91 3.62
CA GLY A 1007 -3.72 -23.28 3.47
C GLY A 1007 -3.37 -23.69 2.02
N PRO A 1008 -3.20 -25.00 1.74
CA PRO A 1008 -3.43 -26.13 2.65
C PRO A 1008 -2.38 -26.27 3.76
N GLU A 1009 -1.10 -26.12 3.44
CA GLU A 1009 0.00 -26.30 4.38
C GLU A 1009 0.45 -24.97 5.01
N ARG A 1010 -0.16 -24.56 6.13
CA ARG A 1010 0.23 -23.31 6.80
C ARG A 1010 1.52 -23.41 7.62
N THR A 1011 2.02 -24.60 7.95
CA THR A 1011 3.22 -24.79 8.81
C THR A 1011 4.54 -24.48 8.10
N VAL A 1012 4.57 -24.59 6.77
CA VAL A 1012 5.79 -24.43 5.95
C VAL A 1012 5.84 -23.01 5.36
N GLY A 1013 7.04 -22.43 5.34
CA GLY A 1013 7.31 -21.14 4.69
C GLY A 1013 7.03 -21.16 3.18
N ASP A 1014 7.16 -20.02 2.52
CA ASP A 1014 7.33 -20.01 1.08
C ASP A 1014 8.81 -19.94 0.73
N GLU A 1015 9.20 -20.75 -0.23
CA GLU A 1015 10.57 -20.85 -0.73
C GLU A 1015 10.64 -20.17 -2.10
N SER A 1016 11.50 -19.15 -2.20
CA SER A 1016 11.90 -18.58 -3.49
C SER A 1016 12.78 -19.57 -4.26
N ARG A 1017 12.80 -19.38 -5.59
CA ARG A 1017 13.50 -20.23 -6.55
C ARG A 1017 14.42 -19.37 -7.41
N ARG A 1018 15.44 -19.99 -8.01
CA ARG A 1018 16.41 -19.29 -8.84
C ARG A 1018 15.73 -18.68 -10.08
N TYR A 1019 16.05 -17.41 -10.39
CA TYR A 1019 15.56 -16.77 -11.60
C TYR A 1019 16.39 -17.18 -12.83
N HIS A 1020 15.72 -17.67 -13.87
CA HIS A 1020 16.35 -18.00 -15.16
C HIS A 1020 16.05 -16.92 -16.23
N PRO A 1021 17.05 -16.16 -16.71
CA PRO A 1021 16.85 -15.13 -17.74
C PRO A 1021 16.29 -15.68 -19.07
N ALA A 1022 16.56 -16.95 -19.37
CA ALA A 1022 16.15 -17.65 -20.58
C ALA A 1022 15.07 -18.72 -20.28
N GLY A 1023 14.00 -18.37 -19.54
CA GLY A 1023 13.01 -19.32 -19.02
C GLY A 1023 12.36 -20.32 -20.01
N LEU A 1024 12.38 -20.07 -21.32
CA LEU A 1024 11.94 -21.04 -22.35
C LEU A 1024 13.02 -22.06 -22.77
N HIS A 1025 14.29 -21.78 -22.52
CA HIS A 1025 15.45 -22.66 -22.82
C HIS A 1025 15.88 -23.41 -21.56
N ARG A 1026 14.91 -24.10 -20.95
CA ARG A 1026 15.11 -25.03 -19.84
C ARG A 1026 14.81 -26.45 -20.30
N TYR A 1027 15.41 -27.40 -19.60
CA TYR A 1027 15.53 -28.79 -20.02
C TYR A 1027 15.24 -29.72 -18.84
N ILE A 1028 14.65 -30.88 -19.11
CA ILE A 1028 14.39 -31.95 -18.13
C ILE A 1028 14.75 -33.29 -18.77
N ASP A 1029 15.46 -34.14 -18.04
CA ASP A 1029 15.62 -35.55 -18.40
C ASP A 1029 14.31 -36.30 -18.17
N VAL A 1030 13.67 -36.77 -19.23
CA VAL A 1030 12.39 -37.47 -19.13
C VAL A 1030 12.55 -38.91 -18.62
N ALA A 1031 13.78 -39.46 -18.64
CA ALA A 1031 14.09 -40.75 -18.05
C ALA A 1031 14.53 -40.65 -16.58
N ASP A 1032 14.82 -39.46 -16.08
CA ASP A 1032 15.20 -39.18 -14.70
C ASP A 1032 14.94 -37.71 -14.30
N PRO A 1033 13.67 -37.30 -14.13
CA PRO A 1033 13.30 -35.89 -13.95
C PRO A 1033 13.68 -35.31 -12.60
N ASN A 1034 14.01 -36.18 -11.63
CA ASN A 1034 14.48 -35.81 -10.30
C ASN A 1034 16.01 -35.92 -10.16
N ASN A 1035 16.71 -36.41 -11.19
CA ASN A 1035 18.14 -36.67 -11.17
C ASN A 1035 18.54 -37.68 -10.06
N GLU A 1036 17.75 -38.74 -9.89
CA GLU A 1036 17.95 -39.82 -8.91
C GLU A 1036 19.15 -40.73 -9.25
N LYS A 1037 19.65 -40.69 -10.51
CA LYS A 1037 20.75 -41.51 -11.03
C LYS A 1037 22.03 -40.67 -11.20
N GLU A 1038 22.43 -39.95 -10.16
CA GLU A 1038 23.78 -39.38 -10.09
C GLU A 1038 24.80 -40.44 -9.69
N SER A 1039 25.85 -40.58 -10.50
CA SER A 1039 27.11 -41.22 -10.11
C SER A 1039 27.93 -40.23 -9.29
N PHE A 1040 28.44 -40.63 -8.13
CA PHE A 1040 29.14 -39.76 -7.18
C PHE A 1040 30.61 -39.55 -7.59
N GLY A 1041 30.86 -38.94 -8.74
CA GLY A 1041 32.21 -38.95 -9.33
C GLY A 1041 32.60 -37.69 -10.12
N SER A 1042 33.24 -36.72 -9.45
CA SER A 1042 34.26 -35.85 -10.08
C SER A 1042 35.15 -35.06 -9.08
N SER A 1043 35.82 -35.75 -8.14
CA SER A 1043 36.94 -35.16 -7.39
C SER A 1043 38.27 -35.84 -7.76
N VAL A 1044 38.82 -35.46 -8.92
CA VAL A 1044 40.12 -35.96 -9.39
C VAL A 1044 41.26 -35.33 -8.57
N GLY A 1045 41.59 -35.93 -7.43
CA GLY A 1045 42.83 -35.63 -6.69
C GLY A 1045 42.67 -35.13 -5.25
N ALA A 1046 41.97 -35.87 -4.39
CA ALA A 1046 42.11 -35.77 -2.94
C ALA A 1046 42.16 -37.19 -2.32
N GLY A 1047 42.75 -37.34 -1.13
CA GLY A 1047 43.19 -38.64 -0.61
C GLY A 1047 42.15 -39.43 0.18
N GLY A 1048 41.90 -40.68 -0.24
CA GLY A 1048 41.61 -41.83 0.64
C GLY A 1048 40.20 -41.98 1.21
N ASN A 1049 39.57 -40.91 1.71
CA ASN A 1049 38.38 -40.98 2.58
C ASN A 1049 37.16 -40.23 2.01
N ALA A 1050 36.83 -40.42 0.74
CA ALA A 1050 35.49 -40.10 0.23
C ALA A 1050 34.53 -41.28 0.54
N THR A 1051 33.39 -41.00 1.18
CA THR A 1051 32.44 -42.04 1.62
C THR A 1051 31.44 -42.48 0.55
N ASP A 1052 31.24 -41.64 -0.47
CA ASP A 1052 30.12 -41.76 -1.41
C ASP A 1052 30.56 -42.32 -2.78
N ASP A 1053 31.86 -42.26 -3.12
CA ASP A 1053 32.47 -42.95 -4.27
C ASP A 1053 32.23 -44.46 -4.18
N HIS A 1054 31.25 -45.00 -4.92
CA HIS A 1054 30.92 -46.42 -4.80
C HIS A 1054 32.09 -47.28 -5.26
N PHE A 1055 32.46 -48.31 -4.49
CA PHE A 1055 33.68 -49.10 -4.73
C PHE A 1055 33.74 -49.77 -6.12
N LEU A 1056 32.59 -49.92 -6.80
CA LEU A 1056 32.49 -50.42 -8.17
C LEU A 1056 32.84 -49.41 -9.26
N GLU A 1057 32.89 -48.10 -9.00
CA GLU A 1057 33.30 -47.08 -9.99
C GLU A 1057 34.73 -47.32 -10.50
N LYS A 1058 35.58 -47.96 -9.68
CA LYS A 1058 36.92 -48.46 -10.05
C LYS A 1058 36.90 -49.48 -11.19
N TYR A 1059 35.77 -50.16 -11.40
CA TYR A 1059 35.53 -51.13 -12.47
C TYR A 1059 34.57 -50.62 -13.55
N GLU A 1060 33.96 -49.45 -13.38
CA GLU A 1060 33.28 -48.80 -14.49
C GLU A 1060 34.29 -48.52 -15.60
N ARG A 1061 33.87 -48.80 -16.84
CA ARG A 1061 34.75 -48.65 -18.00
C ARG A 1061 35.03 -47.17 -18.20
N ARG A 1062 36.26 -46.73 -17.87
CA ARG A 1062 36.80 -45.41 -18.27
C ARG A 1062 36.33 -45.10 -19.68
N LEU A 1063 35.48 -44.08 -19.82
CA LEU A 1063 34.65 -43.88 -21.01
C LEU A 1063 35.48 -43.37 -22.20
N ALA A 1064 36.15 -44.30 -22.86
CA ALA A 1064 36.82 -44.12 -24.16
C ALA A 1064 35.75 -43.91 -25.26
N ASN A 1065 35.19 -42.70 -25.27
CA ASN A 1065 34.35 -42.09 -26.30
C ASN A 1065 32.88 -42.56 -26.46
N VAL A 1066 32.00 -41.54 -26.46
CA VAL A 1066 30.71 -41.45 -27.16
C VAL A 1066 29.47 -42.19 -26.61
N THR A 1067 29.53 -43.44 -26.11
CA THR A 1067 28.28 -44.23 -25.99
C THR A 1067 27.43 -43.99 -24.73
N ALA A 1068 28.00 -43.95 -23.52
CA ALA A 1068 27.21 -43.91 -22.29
C ALA A 1068 26.57 -42.53 -22.01
N ALA A 1069 27.37 -41.46 -22.02
CA ALA A 1069 26.89 -40.09 -21.77
C ALA A 1069 25.81 -39.65 -22.78
N ALA A 1070 25.83 -40.20 -23.99
CA ALA A 1070 24.82 -39.93 -25.01
C ALA A 1070 23.40 -40.44 -24.65
N SER A 1071 23.23 -41.28 -23.62
CA SER A 1071 21.88 -41.69 -23.17
C SER A 1071 21.14 -40.51 -22.52
N LYS A 1072 21.75 -39.85 -21.52
CA LYS A 1072 21.19 -38.69 -20.81
C LYS A 1072 20.87 -37.54 -21.77
N TYR A 1073 21.80 -37.22 -22.67
CA TYR A 1073 21.57 -36.19 -23.70
C TYR A 1073 20.52 -36.56 -24.77
N ARG A 1074 20.08 -37.82 -24.86
CA ARG A 1074 18.95 -38.25 -25.74
C ARG A 1074 17.60 -38.25 -25.02
N THR A 1075 17.57 -38.37 -23.69
CA THR A 1075 16.34 -38.39 -22.89
C THR A 1075 15.97 -37.02 -22.33
N ILE A 1076 16.94 -36.10 -22.27
CA ILE A 1076 16.71 -34.67 -22.04
C ILE A 1076 15.85 -34.06 -23.16
N LYS A 1077 14.73 -33.46 -22.77
CA LYS A 1077 13.85 -32.66 -23.65
C LYS A 1077 13.82 -31.20 -23.21
N LYS A 1078 13.46 -30.31 -24.13
CA LYS A 1078 13.16 -28.90 -23.79
C LYS A 1078 11.77 -28.82 -23.15
N ILE A 1079 11.57 -27.97 -22.15
CA ILE A 1079 10.26 -27.86 -21.46
C ILE A 1079 9.09 -27.55 -22.41
N THR A 1080 9.35 -26.96 -23.57
CA THR A 1080 8.33 -26.67 -24.60
C THR A 1080 7.78 -27.90 -25.32
N GLU A 1081 8.40 -29.07 -25.15
CA GLU A 1081 8.07 -30.35 -25.81
C GLU A 1081 7.30 -31.31 -24.89
N ILE A 1082 7.11 -30.94 -23.62
CA ILE A 1082 6.48 -31.77 -22.59
C ILE A 1082 4.95 -31.70 -22.69
N ASP A 1083 4.39 -30.51 -22.85
CA ASP A 1083 2.96 -30.26 -23.02
C ASP A 1083 2.62 -29.60 -24.38
N GLN A 1084 1.36 -29.68 -24.79
CA GLN A 1084 0.83 -29.00 -25.98
C GLN A 1084 -0.43 -28.20 -25.62
N TRP A 1085 -0.50 -26.94 -26.07
CA TRP A 1085 -1.69 -26.10 -25.87
C TRP A 1085 -2.77 -26.45 -26.89
N ASN A 1086 -3.86 -27.07 -26.42
CA ASN A 1086 -4.93 -27.61 -27.25
C ASN A 1086 -6.21 -26.75 -27.19
N ARG A 1087 -7.20 -27.09 -28.02
CA ARG A 1087 -8.52 -26.43 -28.00
C ARG A 1087 -9.19 -26.46 -26.62
N PHE A 1088 -8.93 -27.50 -25.82
CA PHE A 1088 -9.45 -27.68 -24.47
C PHE A 1088 -8.81 -26.76 -23.43
N ASP A 1089 -7.59 -26.27 -23.68
CA ASP A 1089 -6.95 -25.24 -22.88
C ASP A 1089 -7.50 -23.85 -23.26
N THR A 1090 -7.72 -23.62 -24.56
CA THR A 1090 -8.40 -22.41 -25.06
C THR A 1090 -9.86 -22.30 -24.59
N SER A 1091 -10.56 -23.42 -24.41
CA SER A 1091 -11.94 -23.46 -23.90
C SER A 1091 -12.00 -23.79 -22.39
N ARG A 1092 -10.89 -23.68 -21.65
CA ARG A 1092 -10.83 -24.07 -20.24
C ARG A 1092 -11.68 -23.13 -19.38
N ALA A 1093 -12.54 -23.73 -18.56
CA ALA A 1093 -13.27 -23.03 -17.51
C ALA A 1093 -12.35 -22.68 -16.33
N ASP A 1094 -12.60 -21.56 -15.69
CA ASP A 1094 -11.76 -21.05 -14.61
C ASP A 1094 -11.85 -21.93 -13.34
N ASN A 1095 -10.76 -21.99 -12.57
CA ASN A 1095 -10.69 -22.82 -11.35
C ASN A 1095 -11.34 -22.15 -10.13
N HIS A 1096 -11.51 -20.83 -10.19
CA HIS A 1096 -12.15 -19.96 -9.20
C HIS A 1096 -13.55 -19.54 -9.70
N ARG A 1097 -14.37 -18.92 -8.84
CA ARG A 1097 -15.62 -18.29 -9.27
C ARG A 1097 -15.31 -16.88 -9.81
N PRO A 1098 -15.51 -16.60 -11.11
CA PRO A 1098 -15.22 -15.27 -11.66
C PRO A 1098 -16.18 -14.22 -11.09
N LEU A 1099 -15.72 -12.96 -11.02
CA LEU A 1099 -16.54 -11.84 -10.57
C LEU A 1099 -17.66 -11.55 -11.59
N SER A 1100 -17.27 -11.32 -12.84
CA SER A 1100 -18.14 -11.18 -14.01
C SER A 1100 -17.44 -11.76 -15.23
N ILE A 1101 -18.20 -12.39 -16.14
CA ILE A 1101 -17.69 -12.86 -17.43
C ILE A 1101 -18.14 -11.99 -18.61
N SER A 1102 -18.78 -10.84 -18.35
CA SER A 1102 -19.32 -9.94 -19.39
C SER A 1102 -18.25 -9.37 -20.33
N HIS A 1103 -16.97 -9.49 -19.97
CA HIS A 1103 -15.81 -9.16 -20.81
C HIS A 1103 -15.34 -10.31 -21.74
N ARG A 1104 -15.78 -11.55 -21.51
CA ARG A 1104 -15.31 -12.77 -22.22
C ARG A 1104 -16.05 -13.01 -23.54
N ARG A 1105 -15.44 -12.55 -24.63
CA ARG A 1105 -15.98 -12.67 -26.01
C ARG A 1105 -15.92 -14.11 -26.56
N ASP A 1106 -15.28 -15.01 -25.83
CA ASP A 1106 -15.15 -16.45 -26.02
C ASP A 1106 -16.33 -17.25 -25.41
N TYR A 1107 -17.12 -16.64 -24.51
CA TYR A 1107 -18.26 -17.29 -23.84
C TYR A 1107 -19.28 -17.86 -24.83
N VAL A 1108 -19.61 -19.14 -24.64
CA VAL A 1108 -20.40 -20.03 -25.54
C VAL A 1108 -19.74 -20.21 -26.93
N ARG A 1109 -19.49 -19.12 -27.65
CA ARG A 1109 -19.06 -19.08 -29.05
C ARG A 1109 -17.73 -19.80 -29.33
N GLN A 1110 -16.80 -19.80 -28.38
CA GLN A 1110 -15.53 -20.52 -28.48
C GLN A 1110 -15.40 -21.66 -27.46
N GLY A 1111 -16.52 -22.08 -26.87
CA GLY A 1111 -16.59 -23.20 -25.93
C GLY A 1111 -16.21 -22.86 -24.48
N TYR A 1112 -15.84 -21.62 -24.15
CA TYR A 1112 -15.76 -21.23 -22.74
C TYR A 1112 -17.16 -21.25 -22.12
N LEU A 1113 -17.31 -22.05 -21.07
CA LEU A 1113 -18.50 -22.14 -20.22
C LEU A 1113 -18.02 -22.07 -18.76
N PRO A 1114 -18.55 -21.18 -17.91
CA PRO A 1114 -18.08 -21.04 -16.54
C PRO A 1114 -18.42 -22.30 -15.71
N ARG A 1115 -17.41 -22.89 -15.07
CA ARG A 1115 -17.61 -24.04 -14.15
C ARG A 1115 -18.40 -23.65 -12.90
N TYR A 1116 -18.26 -22.41 -12.47
CA TYR A 1116 -18.97 -21.83 -11.33
C TYR A 1116 -19.70 -20.57 -11.81
N THR A 1117 -21.00 -20.46 -11.50
CA THR A 1117 -21.81 -19.28 -11.82
C THR A 1117 -21.11 -18.00 -11.34
N PRO A 1118 -20.91 -16.98 -12.20
CA PRO A 1118 -20.24 -15.74 -11.82
C PRO A 1118 -20.93 -15.04 -10.65
N TRP A 1119 -20.18 -14.33 -9.80
CA TRP A 1119 -20.73 -13.63 -8.65
C TRP A 1119 -21.79 -12.60 -9.05
N GLU A 1120 -21.56 -11.82 -10.11
CA GLU A 1120 -22.53 -10.90 -10.73
C GLU A 1120 -23.89 -11.57 -10.97
N TRP A 1121 -23.89 -12.80 -11.52
CA TRP A 1121 -25.13 -13.50 -11.89
C TRP A 1121 -25.82 -14.11 -10.67
N ILE A 1122 -25.07 -14.52 -9.64
CA ILE A 1122 -25.66 -14.95 -8.37
C ILE A 1122 -26.40 -13.77 -7.73
N VAL A 1123 -25.76 -12.60 -7.65
CA VAL A 1123 -26.38 -11.38 -7.08
C VAL A 1123 -27.63 -10.97 -7.86
N VAL A 1124 -27.61 -11.01 -9.20
CA VAL A 1124 -28.79 -10.69 -10.02
C VAL A 1124 -29.94 -11.68 -9.80
N GLN A 1125 -29.67 -12.98 -9.65
CA GLN A 1125 -30.72 -13.98 -9.39
C GLN A 1125 -31.23 -13.96 -7.94
N GLU A 1126 -30.37 -13.64 -6.97
CA GLU A 1126 -30.73 -13.53 -5.56
C GLU A 1126 -31.52 -12.24 -5.27
N ALA A 1127 -31.20 -11.13 -5.92
CA ALA A 1127 -31.89 -9.84 -5.76
C ALA A 1127 -33.26 -9.75 -6.47
N ASP A 1128 -33.52 -10.62 -7.46
CA ASP A 1128 -34.80 -10.69 -8.18
C ASP A 1128 -35.94 -11.30 -7.34
N GLN A 1129 -35.60 -12.19 -6.39
CA GLN A 1129 -36.57 -12.98 -5.64
C GLN A 1129 -36.78 -12.46 -4.20
N PRO A 1130 -38.03 -12.28 -3.74
CA PRO A 1130 -38.30 -11.75 -2.40
C PRO A 1130 -38.09 -12.79 -1.29
N ILE A 1131 -37.42 -12.38 -0.22
CA ILE A 1131 -37.25 -13.22 0.98
C ILE A 1131 -38.59 -13.35 1.72
N LEU A 1132 -39.07 -14.59 1.90
CA LEU A 1132 -40.27 -14.88 2.69
C LEU A 1132 -39.99 -14.67 4.19
N HIS A 1133 -40.65 -13.68 4.81
CA HIS A 1133 -40.44 -13.32 6.23
C HIS A 1133 -40.52 -14.51 7.21
N GLU A 1134 -41.34 -15.53 6.92
CA GLU A 1134 -41.47 -16.73 7.77
C GLU A 1134 -40.16 -17.54 7.89
N THR A 1135 -39.27 -17.51 6.88
CA THR A 1135 -37.99 -18.25 6.93
C THR A 1135 -36.96 -17.62 7.88
N MET A 1136 -37.17 -16.39 8.34
CA MET A 1136 -36.31 -15.73 9.33
C MET A 1136 -36.42 -16.32 10.74
N ARG A 1137 -37.51 -17.05 11.04
CA ARG A 1137 -37.73 -17.87 12.26
C ARG A 1137 -37.36 -17.17 13.59
N THR A 1138 -37.93 -16.00 13.82
CA THR A 1138 -37.68 -15.14 14.99
C THR A 1138 -38.51 -15.51 16.23
N ASP A 1139 -38.50 -16.80 16.62
CA ASP A 1139 -39.31 -17.38 17.71
C ASP A 1139 -38.83 -16.98 19.13
N ASN A 1140 -38.85 -15.69 19.48
CA ASN A 1140 -38.27 -15.17 20.74
C ASN A 1140 -39.20 -15.19 21.97
N VAL A 1141 -40.52 -15.37 21.81
CA VAL A 1141 -41.49 -15.49 22.91
C VAL A 1141 -41.80 -16.95 23.28
N GLY A 1142 -41.58 -17.89 22.35
CA GLY A 1142 -41.99 -19.28 22.47
C GLY A 1142 -43.43 -19.56 21.96
N ALA A 1143 -43.83 -20.83 22.01
CA ALA A 1143 -45.08 -21.29 21.39
C ALA A 1143 -46.34 -20.79 22.13
N SER A 1144 -47.25 -20.12 21.41
CA SER A 1144 -48.55 -19.71 21.96
C SER A 1144 -49.54 -20.88 22.01
N TYR A 1145 -49.43 -21.70 23.05
CA TYR A 1145 -50.22 -22.93 23.25
C TYR A 1145 -51.75 -22.72 23.12
N PHE A 1146 -52.29 -21.65 23.72
CA PHE A 1146 -53.73 -21.44 23.80
C PHE A 1146 -54.32 -20.68 22.60
N PHE A 1147 -53.63 -19.67 22.08
CA PHE A 1147 -54.19 -18.76 21.08
C PHE A 1147 -53.80 -19.12 19.63
N SER A 1148 -52.61 -19.65 19.38
CA SER A 1148 -52.14 -19.92 18.01
C SER A 1148 -53.06 -20.89 17.25
N LEU A 1149 -53.52 -21.95 17.91
CA LEU A 1149 -54.42 -22.93 17.30
C LEU A 1149 -55.85 -22.38 17.15
N ASN A 1150 -56.32 -21.62 18.14
CA ASN A 1150 -57.69 -21.09 18.24
C ASN A 1150 -57.89 -19.70 17.57
N ARG A 1151 -56.92 -19.24 16.77
CA ARG A 1151 -56.96 -17.95 16.07
C ARG A 1151 -58.08 -17.87 15.01
N SER A 1152 -58.43 -16.64 14.62
CA SER A 1152 -59.54 -16.33 13.70
C SER A 1152 -59.67 -17.25 12.47
N TRP A 1153 -60.90 -17.71 12.20
CA TRP A 1153 -61.25 -18.76 11.23
C TRP A 1153 -60.67 -18.58 9.83
N ARG A 1154 -60.45 -17.34 9.37
CA ARG A 1154 -59.85 -17.05 8.06
C ARG A 1154 -58.42 -17.61 7.94
N TYR A 1155 -57.67 -17.54 9.04
CA TYR A 1155 -56.24 -17.91 9.13
C TYR A 1155 -55.98 -19.07 10.10
N LYS A 1156 -57.01 -19.69 10.69
CA LYS A 1156 -56.88 -20.74 11.73
C LYS A 1156 -55.93 -21.86 11.34
N ALA A 1157 -55.33 -22.50 12.34
CA ALA A 1157 -54.68 -23.78 12.13
C ALA A 1157 -55.73 -24.75 11.59
N ARG A 1158 -55.59 -25.20 10.33
CA ARG A 1158 -56.53 -26.12 9.71
C ARG A 1158 -56.08 -27.55 10.00
N PRO A 1159 -56.87 -28.37 10.70
CA PRO A 1159 -56.55 -29.79 10.80
C PRO A 1159 -56.62 -30.46 9.43
N HIS A 1160 -55.83 -31.52 9.28
CA HIS A 1160 -55.65 -32.24 8.02
C HIS A 1160 -55.38 -33.73 8.27
N GLY A 1161 -55.73 -34.59 7.31
CA GLY A 1161 -55.48 -36.02 7.37
C GLY A 1161 -56.55 -36.78 8.14
N TYR A 1162 -56.20 -37.37 9.29
CA TYR A 1162 -57.09 -38.24 10.06
C TYR A 1162 -58.28 -37.48 10.66
N LEU A 1163 -59.48 -38.09 10.67
CA LEU A 1163 -60.70 -37.51 11.25
C LEU A 1163 -60.52 -37.06 12.70
N ARG A 1164 -59.70 -37.77 13.50
CA ARG A 1164 -59.37 -37.40 14.89
C ARG A 1164 -58.71 -36.02 15.04
N ASN A 1165 -58.10 -35.50 13.97
CA ASN A 1165 -57.47 -34.18 13.96
C ASN A 1165 -58.53 -33.07 13.84
N TYR A 1166 -59.69 -33.37 13.25
CA TYR A 1166 -60.80 -32.44 12.99
C TYR A 1166 -61.77 -32.36 14.19
N GLU A 1167 -61.29 -32.45 15.44
CA GLU A 1167 -62.17 -32.54 16.61
C GLU A 1167 -63.09 -31.32 16.79
N GLY A 1168 -62.65 -30.14 16.35
CA GLY A 1168 -63.48 -28.92 16.29
C GLY A 1168 -64.56 -29.04 15.21
N GLU A 1169 -64.16 -29.28 13.96
CA GLU A 1169 -65.09 -29.40 12.83
C GLU A 1169 -66.09 -30.56 13.00
N VAL A 1170 -65.72 -31.65 13.68
CA VAL A 1170 -66.63 -32.76 14.02
C VAL A 1170 -67.67 -32.32 15.05
N ARG A 1171 -67.29 -31.51 16.04
CA ARG A 1171 -68.23 -30.95 17.03
C ARG A 1171 -69.19 -29.96 16.36
N ASP A 1172 -68.66 -29.06 15.54
CA ASP A 1172 -69.43 -28.08 14.75
C ASP A 1172 -70.43 -28.81 13.82
N LEU A 1173 -69.98 -29.86 13.13
CA LEU A 1173 -70.79 -30.66 12.21
C LEU A 1173 -71.90 -31.44 12.92
N LEU A 1174 -71.60 -32.06 14.07
CA LEU A 1174 -72.62 -32.77 14.84
C LEU A 1174 -73.68 -31.82 15.40
N GLN A 1175 -73.26 -30.66 15.93
CA GLN A 1175 -74.19 -29.61 16.39
C GLN A 1175 -75.06 -29.07 15.23
N PHE A 1176 -74.48 -28.90 14.04
CA PHE A 1176 -75.21 -28.46 12.85
C PHE A 1176 -76.21 -29.52 12.36
N ILE A 1177 -75.82 -30.80 12.28
CA ILE A 1177 -76.70 -31.89 11.85
C ILE A 1177 -77.88 -32.05 12.80
N ASP A 1178 -77.65 -32.03 14.11
CA ASP A 1178 -78.71 -32.13 15.12
C ASP A 1178 -79.70 -30.96 15.03
N GLY A 1179 -79.19 -29.72 14.97
CA GLY A 1179 -80.03 -28.52 14.86
C GLY A 1179 -80.81 -28.38 13.54
N VAL A 1180 -80.43 -29.09 12.48
CA VAL A 1180 -81.03 -28.99 11.13
C VAL A 1180 -81.85 -30.23 10.73
N THR A 1181 -81.75 -31.35 11.46
CA THR A 1181 -82.41 -32.63 11.07
C THR A 1181 -83.59 -32.98 12.00
N PRO A 1182 -84.85 -32.70 11.63
CA PRO A 1182 -85.98 -32.97 12.51
C PRO A 1182 -86.20 -34.48 12.71
N TRP A 1183 -86.26 -34.92 13.97
CA TRP A 1183 -86.43 -36.33 14.35
C TRP A 1183 -87.59 -37.04 13.61
N ARG A 1184 -88.70 -36.32 13.34
CA ARG A 1184 -89.86 -36.83 12.58
C ARG A 1184 -89.53 -37.32 11.15
N GLN A 1185 -88.45 -36.84 10.54
CA GLN A 1185 -87.95 -37.41 9.28
C GLN A 1185 -86.99 -38.59 9.53
N ALA A 1186 -86.10 -38.49 10.52
CA ALA A 1186 -85.15 -39.56 10.87
C ALA A 1186 -85.86 -40.88 11.26
N GLN A 1187 -87.01 -40.80 11.95
CA GLN A 1187 -87.88 -41.95 12.28
C GLN A 1187 -88.35 -42.78 11.06
N LYS A 1188 -88.21 -42.28 9.83
CA LYS A 1188 -88.60 -43.02 8.61
C LYS A 1188 -87.50 -43.96 8.11
N ILE A 1189 -86.26 -43.77 8.54
CA ILE A 1189 -85.11 -44.61 8.16
C ILE A 1189 -85.28 -45.99 8.81
N ARG A 1190 -85.00 -47.06 8.06
CA ARG A 1190 -85.19 -48.46 8.51
C ARG A 1190 -83.90 -49.25 8.45
N THR A 1191 -83.68 -50.07 9.47
CA THR A 1191 -82.60 -51.05 9.48
C THR A 1191 -83.05 -52.36 8.83
N TYR A 1192 -82.09 -53.13 8.30
CA TYR A 1192 -82.41 -54.35 7.54
C TYR A 1192 -83.16 -55.42 8.35
N TRP A 1193 -82.99 -55.49 9.67
CA TRP A 1193 -83.67 -56.49 10.50
C TRP A 1193 -85.14 -56.11 10.76
N GLU A 1194 -85.44 -54.82 10.96
CA GLU A 1194 -86.81 -54.30 11.11
C GLU A 1194 -87.68 -54.55 9.87
N VAL A 1195 -87.07 -54.56 8.69
CA VAL A 1195 -87.74 -54.97 7.45
C VAL A 1195 -87.87 -56.49 7.38
N ARG A 1196 -86.76 -57.22 7.59
CA ARG A 1196 -86.69 -58.69 7.44
C ARG A 1196 -87.46 -59.50 8.47
N GLN A 1197 -87.92 -58.91 9.59
CA GLN A 1197 -88.78 -59.59 10.56
C GLN A 1197 -90.07 -60.17 9.94
N HIS A 1198 -90.49 -59.67 8.78
CA HIS A 1198 -91.67 -60.12 8.03
C HIS A 1198 -91.38 -61.25 7.04
N HIS A 1199 -90.12 -61.68 6.88
CA HIS A 1199 -89.76 -62.82 6.03
C HIS A 1199 -90.22 -64.14 6.70
N PRO A 1200 -90.79 -65.12 5.97
CA PRO A 1200 -91.35 -66.34 6.56
C PRO A 1200 -90.35 -67.23 7.31
N MET A 1201 -89.05 -67.06 7.05
CA MET A 1201 -87.97 -67.62 7.86
C MET A 1201 -86.95 -66.50 8.14
N PRO A 1202 -87.17 -65.65 9.16
CA PRO A 1202 -86.41 -64.41 9.35
C PRO A 1202 -85.14 -64.62 10.18
N GLN A 1203 -85.09 -65.72 10.95
CA GLN A 1203 -83.99 -66.10 11.82
C GLN A 1203 -83.61 -67.56 11.55
N PHE A 1204 -82.34 -67.78 11.25
CA PHE A 1204 -81.69 -69.09 11.29
C PHE A 1204 -80.21 -68.88 11.56
N ASN A 1205 -79.56 -69.84 12.20
CA ASN A 1205 -78.13 -69.80 12.42
C ASN A 1205 -77.42 -70.14 11.11
N ARG A 1206 -76.57 -69.24 10.64
CA ARG A 1206 -75.63 -69.50 9.55
C ARG A 1206 -74.62 -70.60 9.96
N PRO A 1207 -73.97 -71.28 9.00
CA PRO A 1207 -73.15 -72.47 9.30
C PRO A 1207 -71.95 -72.26 10.25
N GLU A 1208 -71.44 -71.03 10.40
CA GLU A 1208 -70.10 -70.77 10.95
C GLU A 1208 -69.98 -71.00 12.47
N VAL A 1209 -71.07 -71.01 13.24
CA VAL A 1209 -71.01 -71.15 14.71
C VAL A 1209 -72.14 -72.01 15.28
N ALA A 1210 -73.40 -71.65 15.00
CA ALA A 1210 -74.57 -72.21 15.70
C ALA A 1210 -75.44 -73.09 14.81
N MET A 1211 -74.88 -73.66 13.73
CA MET A 1211 -75.60 -74.51 12.77
C MET A 1211 -76.33 -75.68 13.45
N HIS A 1212 -75.68 -76.33 14.42
CA HIS A 1212 -76.23 -77.42 15.23
C HIS A 1212 -77.36 -77.00 16.18
N ARG A 1213 -77.63 -75.69 16.31
CA ARG A 1213 -78.76 -75.13 17.07
C ARG A 1213 -79.95 -74.77 16.18
N ASN A 1214 -79.88 -75.02 14.86
CA ASN A 1214 -81.04 -74.90 13.99
C ASN A 1214 -82.04 -76.02 14.29
N SER A 1215 -83.19 -75.67 14.86
CA SER A 1215 -84.29 -76.60 15.09
C SER A 1215 -85.22 -76.66 13.88
N ALA A 1216 -85.93 -77.78 13.72
CA ALA A 1216 -86.98 -77.90 12.70
C ALA A 1216 -88.12 -76.88 12.90
N GLY A 1217 -88.29 -76.32 14.10
CA GLY A 1217 -89.26 -75.25 14.39
C GLY A 1217 -88.92 -73.89 13.77
N LEU A 1218 -87.70 -73.71 13.23
CA LEU A 1218 -87.35 -72.55 12.41
C LEU A 1218 -87.88 -72.67 10.96
N LEU A 1219 -88.15 -73.88 10.49
CA LEU A 1219 -88.65 -74.12 9.14
C LEU A 1219 -90.16 -73.81 9.11
N PRO A 1220 -90.66 -72.92 8.24
CA PRO A 1220 -92.08 -72.60 8.12
C PRO A 1220 -92.84 -73.71 7.38
N SER A 1221 -92.82 -74.93 7.91
CA SER A 1221 -93.34 -76.15 7.26
C SER A 1221 -94.84 -76.12 6.96
N HIS A 1222 -95.59 -75.28 7.68
CA HIS A 1222 -97.00 -75.01 7.42
C HIS A 1222 -97.24 -74.22 6.12
N MET A 1223 -96.23 -73.49 5.61
CA MET A 1223 -96.29 -72.69 4.38
C MET A 1223 -95.98 -73.50 3.12
N TRP A 1224 -95.61 -74.78 3.22
CA TRP A 1224 -95.30 -75.62 2.06
C TRP A 1224 -95.97 -76.99 2.14
N GLU A 1225 -96.07 -77.67 1.00
CA GLU A 1225 -96.54 -79.05 0.89
C GLU A 1225 -95.36 -79.98 0.63
N THR A 1226 -95.31 -81.11 1.34
CA THR A 1226 -94.27 -82.14 1.17
C THR A 1226 -94.83 -83.40 0.51
N ASP A 1227 -94.03 -84.02 -0.36
CA ASP A 1227 -94.31 -85.37 -0.85
C ASP A 1227 -94.04 -86.39 0.26
N LYS A 1228 -95.06 -87.19 0.59
CA LYS A 1228 -95.04 -88.21 1.63
C LYS A 1228 -94.06 -89.36 1.34
N LYS A 1229 -93.66 -89.59 0.08
CA LYS A 1229 -92.71 -90.66 -0.28
C LYS A 1229 -91.25 -90.21 -0.26
N THR A 1230 -90.93 -89.02 -0.77
CA THR A 1230 -89.54 -88.53 -0.85
C THR A 1230 -89.13 -87.59 0.30
N GLY A 1231 -90.08 -87.11 1.10
CA GLY A 1231 -89.84 -86.13 2.17
C GLY A 1231 -89.48 -84.72 1.66
N LYS A 1232 -89.45 -84.50 0.33
CA LYS A 1232 -89.10 -83.23 -0.29
C LYS A 1232 -90.30 -82.30 -0.38
N VAL A 1233 -90.05 -80.99 -0.41
CA VAL A 1233 -91.07 -79.98 -0.71
C VAL A 1233 -91.51 -80.10 -2.16
N ARG A 1234 -92.83 -80.13 -2.39
CA ARG A 1234 -93.49 -80.19 -3.70
C ARG A 1234 -93.95 -78.81 -4.17
N ALA A 1235 -94.48 -77.99 -3.27
CA ALA A 1235 -95.05 -76.68 -3.56
C ALA A 1235 -95.01 -75.77 -2.33
N VAL A 1236 -95.13 -74.46 -2.52
CA VAL A 1236 -95.22 -73.43 -1.46
C VAL A 1236 -96.54 -72.67 -1.63
N LYS A 1237 -97.17 -72.28 -0.51
CA LYS A 1237 -98.44 -71.55 -0.46
C LYS A 1237 -98.22 -70.05 -0.69
N ASP A 1238 -99.30 -69.32 -1.02
CA ASP A 1238 -99.29 -67.84 -0.99
C ASP A 1238 -98.93 -67.37 0.44
N SER A 1239 -98.02 -66.40 0.53
CA SER A 1239 -97.46 -65.90 1.79
C SER A 1239 -97.93 -64.50 2.16
N VAL A 1240 -98.74 -63.85 1.31
CA VAL A 1240 -99.06 -62.42 1.41
C VAL A 1240 -100.55 -62.20 1.71
N ARG A 1241 -101.46 -62.93 1.06
CA ARG A 1241 -102.92 -62.66 1.17
C ARG A 1241 -103.46 -62.78 2.59
N ASP A 1242 -103.04 -63.82 3.30
CA ASP A 1242 -103.53 -64.15 4.64
C ASP A 1242 -102.61 -63.59 5.75
N TYR A 1243 -101.60 -62.79 5.39
CA TYR A 1243 -100.59 -62.30 6.32
C TYR A 1243 -101.10 -61.11 7.15
N GLN A 1244 -101.09 -61.25 8.47
CA GLN A 1244 -101.54 -60.22 9.42
C GLN A 1244 -100.43 -59.88 10.41
N THR A 1245 -100.03 -58.60 10.46
CA THR A 1245 -99.06 -58.07 11.43
C THR A 1245 -99.59 -56.82 12.13
N LYS A 1246 -99.39 -56.74 13.45
CA LYS A 1246 -99.67 -55.54 14.25
C LYS A 1246 -98.50 -54.53 14.26
N VAL A 1247 -97.39 -54.85 13.60
CA VAL A 1247 -96.14 -54.09 13.63
C VAL A 1247 -95.58 -53.92 12.20
N PRO A 1248 -96.34 -53.32 11.25
CA PRO A 1248 -95.84 -53.08 9.88
C PRO A 1248 -94.67 -52.09 9.86
N LEU A 1249 -94.59 -51.22 10.87
CA LEU A 1249 -93.43 -50.41 11.21
C LEU A 1249 -93.07 -50.68 12.69
N PRO A 1250 -91.78 -50.60 13.06
CA PRO A 1250 -91.31 -50.69 14.45
C PRO A 1250 -92.10 -49.80 15.42
N LYS A 1251 -92.48 -50.38 16.58
CA LYS A 1251 -93.38 -49.78 17.60
C LYS A 1251 -92.96 -48.39 18.10
N TRP A 1252 -91.68 -48.04 18.01
CA TRP A 1252 -91.12 -46.76 18.46
C TRP A 1252 -91.32 -45.61 17.45
N VAL A 1253 -91.92 -45.87 16.28
CA VAL A 1253 -92.17 -44.85 15.26
C VAL A 1253 -93.65 -44.50 15.15
N GLN A 1254 -93.93 -43.20 15.29
CA GLN A 1254 -95.22 -42.55 15.13
C GLN A 1254 -94.98 -41.41 14.13
N LEU A 1255 -95.70 -41.40 12.99
CA LEU A 1255 -95.39 -40.54 11.83
C LEU A 1255 -96.44 -39.46 11.57
#